data_AF-A0A3G8YP54-F1
#
_entry.id   AF-A0A3G8YP54-F1
#
_cell.length_a   1.000
_cell.length_b   1.000
_cell.length_c   1.000
_cell.angle_alpha   90.00
_cell.angle_beta   90.00
_cell.angle_gamma   90.00
#
_symmetry.space_group_name_H-M   'P 1'
#
loop_
_entity.id
_entity.type
_entity.pdbx_description
1 polymer ?
#
loop_
_entity_poly.entity_id
_entity_poly.type
_entity_poly.pdbx_seq_one_letter_code
_entity_poly.pdbx_strand_id
1 'polypeptide(L)'
;MTHDPELVELFEYKVADLQRGREPRGGKRALAELRDYLLGCSLDVALNKRVRAADRLLKAAQSGKAGNAGRHLDGKPLGSGAHEGEALHGEQAGALVELSLGELGVGGSPLGALGEMSGPLKDQLSSLNAAQSGPDNAANTRNEWDVLSGLRAGLFHAELRSRAQQQARVWLKEPRLATLRLAYALTENLERGASGTAVPPLRDPFSSLHNPEIAAEVLSRLAEHLSVQVGELSKRYLQVRLALTQLADTPFPRTAAGDLVDANVQAAEQELLSEEVKKALIAALKRGPDAPRSATERPPIRSAASRLLTFLETVIPRSSGGLGLEWPLLDGLLYSQSATLRLTEPDPLALSLAIHLPGGQQTTWRGQSISWTPFSLGTSVAGHSERQSGWEIRLSDETDAHSGPAQAHATTQGAANIVRLSAQRPEVDSHFSGQPVRLVLIGKDLALELRPVTHSDLYLLSVEARLTAALLEPGTAYAHLRLARASAQRLRGNPISGEKVSAESASRYAAAPPETLLAFARQGAQTLLAYAAQGDDEALSRAFAEARTFLQLSRAHSEALLDLVRLSLQLHSLPIIGQADMSSVPEVNGDEYALLVFRGEPLTVKVKGRSVTLRNDYKGDLSAVMPGLSASAVRDLLVLPVPQGAITLIRAGERVAVGFQPILVEAL
;
A
#
# COMPACT_ATOMS: atom_id res chain seq x y z
N MET A 1 -21.31 -15.33 20.41
CA MET A 1 -22.76 -15.48 20.57
C MET A 1 -23.38 -15.13 19.23
N THR A 2 -24.18 -16.01 18.63
CA THR A 2 -24.71 -15.85 17.28
C THR A 2 -25.84 -14.81 17.29
N HIS A 3 -25.61 -13.65 16.69
CA HIS A 3 -26.56 -12.54 16.56
C HIS A 3 -27.63 -12.79 15.45
N ASP A 4 -27.91 -14.06 15.17
CA ASP A 4 -28.77 -14.49 14.06
C ASP A 4 -30.19 -13.87 14.08
N PRO A 5 -30.87 -13.71 15.23
CA PRO A 5 -32.19 -13.08 15.27
C PRO A 5 -32.15 -11.59 14.84
N GLU A 6 -31.13 -10.86 15.28
CA GLU A 6 -30.93 -9.44 14.99
C GLU A 6 -30.62 -9.22 13.50
N LEU A 7 -29.87 -10.14 12.89
CA LEU A 7 -29.57 -10.10 11.46
C LEU A 7 -30.82 -10.41 10.60
N VAL A 8 -31.70 -11.30 11.05
CA VAL A 8 -32.99 -11.56 10.39
C VAL A 8 -33.92 -10.35 10.47
N GLU A 9 -33.98 -9.68 11.63
CA GLU A 9 -34.74 -8.43 11.79
C GLU A 9 -34.19 -7.30 10.91
N LEU A 10 -32.86 -7.19 10.81
CA LEU A 10 -32.22 -6.23 9.92
C LEU A 10 -32.54 -6.53 8.45
N PHE A 11 -32.58 -7.80 8.05
CA PHE A 11 -32.95 -8.20 6.70
C PHE A 11 -34.39 -7.84 6.38
N GLU A 12 -35.33 -8.14 7.28
CA GLU A 12 -36.75 -7.76 7.14
C GLU A 12 -36.93 -6.24 7.03
N TYR A 13 -36.23 -5.48 7.88
CA TYR A 13 -36.27 -4.01 7.86
C TYR A 13 -35.79 -3.45 6.51
N LYS A 14 -34.66 -3.94 5.99
CA LYS A 14 -34.11 -3.49 4.70
C LYS A 14 -35.00 -3.88 3.52
N VAL A 15 -35.65 -5.05 3.57
CA VAL A 15 -36.62 -5.44 2.54
C VAL A 15 -37.86 -4.54 2.58
N ALA A 16 -38.34 -4.17 3.78
CA ALA A 16 -39.46 -3.26 3.94
C ALA A 16 -39.15 -1.84 3.43
N ASP A 17 -37.93 -1.34 3.60
CA ASP A 17 -37.50 -0.07 2.99
C ASP A 17 -37.56 -0.13 1.45
N LEU A 18 -37.11 -1.24 0.87
CA LEU A 18 -37.12 -1.44 -0.57
C LEU A 18 -38.55 -1.53 -1.14
N GLN A 19 -39.48 -2.15 -0.39
CA GLN A 19 -40.91 -2.17 -0.74
C GLN A 19 -41.55 -0.77 -0.70
N ARG A 20 -41.08 0.11 0.18
CA ARG A 20 -41.52 1.52 0.27
C ARG A 20 -40.84 2.43 -0.76
N GLY A 21 -40.05 1.87 -1.67
CA GLY A 21 -39.30 2.63 -2.67
C GLY A 21 -38.11 3.41 -2.10
N ARG A 22 -37.75 3.20 -0.83
CA ARG A 22 -36.57 3.79 -0.18
C ARG A 22 -35.34 2.94 -0.44
N GLU A 23 -34.17 3.56 -0.45
CA GLU A 23 -32.93 2.81 -0.54
C GLU A 23 -32.59 2.18 0.82
N PRO A 24 -32.36 0.85 0.89
CA PRO A 24 -32.07 0.19 2.16
C PRO A 24 -30.75 0.71 2.75
N ARG A 25 -30.70 0.89 4.08
CA ARG A 25 -29.46 1.31 4.77
C ARG A 25 -28.30 0.35 4.46
N GLY A 26 -27.17 0.90 4.01
CA GLY A 26 -26.02 0.13 3.50
C GLY A 26 -26.08 -0.21 2.01
N GLY A 27 -27.11 0.25 1.29
CA GLY A 27 -27.27 0.05 -0.14
C GLY A 27 -27.75 -1.36 -0.51
N LYS A 28 -28.06 -1.55 -1.80
CA LYS A 28 -28.55 -2.84 -2.33
C LYS A 28 -27.52 -3.96 -2.22
N ARG A 29 -26.22 -3.61 -2.24
CA ARG A 29 -25.12 -4.57 -2.09
C ARG A 29 -25.08 -5.17 -0.68
N ALA A 30 -25.16 -4.34 0.37
CA ALA A 30 -25.22 -4.86 1.75
C ALA A 30 -26.51 -5.66 2.02
N LEU A 31 -27.61 -5.38 1.29
CA LEU A 31 -28.80 -6.22 1.33
C LEU A 31 -28.58 -7.59 0.66
N ALA A 32 -27.85 -7.64 -0.46
CA ALA A 32 -27.50 -8.88 -1.15
C ALA A 32 -26.52 -9.72 -0.31
N GLU A 33 -25.49 -9.10 0.27
CA GLU A 33 -24.52 -9.79 1.13
C GLU A 33 -25.17 -10.33 2.40
N LEU A 34 -26.06 -9.55 3.05
CA LEU A 34 -26.83 -10.01 4.21
C LEU A 34 -27.78 -11.17 3.86
N ARG A 35 -28.41 -11.12 2.69
CA ARG A 35 -29.26 -12.19 2.17
C ARG A 35 -28.47 -13.48 1.98
N ASP A 36 -27.31 -13.40 1.34
CA ASP A 36 -26.49 -14.58 1.02
C ASP A 36 -25.89 -15.19 2.30
N TYR A 37 -25.50 -14.36 3.26
CA TYR A 37 -25.11 -14.79 4.60
C TYR A 37 -26.24 -15.56 5.31
N LEU A 38 -27.43 -14.97 5.42
CA LEU A 38 -28.57 -15.59 6.11
C LEU A 38 -29.08 -16.87 5.43
N LEU A 39 -28.90 -17.00 4.12
CA LEU A 39 -29.23 -18.23 3.39
C LEU A 39 -28.16 -19.32 3.54
N GLY A 40 -26.91 -18.95 3.82
CA GLY A 40 -25.80 -19.87 4.08
C GLY A 40 -25.68 -20.32 5.54
N CYS A 41 -26.28 -19.60 6.48
CA CYS A 41 -26.26 -19.94 7.91
C CYS A 41 -27.23 -21.07 8.29
N SER A 42 -26.84 -21.88 9.27
CA SER A 42 -27.67 -22.92 9.89
C SER A 42 -28.62 -22.32 10.93
N LEU A 43 -29.63 -21.57 10.45
CA LEU A 43 -30.64 -20.92 11.28
C LEU A 43 -31.67 -21.91 11.84
N ASP A 44 -32.20 -21.61 13.03
CA ASP A 44 -33.37 -22.30 13.58
C ASP A 44 -34.58 -22.20 12.63
N VAL A 45 -35.47 -23.18 12.70
CA VAL A 45 -36.63 -23.36 11.80
C VAL A 45 -37.53 -22.13 11.78
N ALA A 46 -37.71 -21.44 12.91
CA ALA A 46 -38.52 -20.22 12.98
C ALA A 46 -37.87 -19.03 12.22
N LEU A 47 -36.57 -18.84 12.39
CA LEU A 47 -35.81 -17.78 11.72
C LEU A 47 -35.67 -18.05 10.22
N ASN A 48 -35.47 -19.30 9.81
CA ASN A 48 -35.39 -19.67 8.40
C ASN A 48 -36.71 -19.36 7.66
N LYS A 49 -37.87 -19.63 8.29
CA LYS A 49 -39.17 -19.25 7.73
C LYS A 49 -39.30 -17.73 7.52
N ARG A 50 -38.84 -16.92 8.48
CA ARG A 50 -38.82 -15.46 8.38
C ARG A 50 -37.94 -14.96 7.24
N VAL A 51 -36.71 -15.46 7.12
CA VAL A 51 -35.78 -15.14 6.02
C VAL A 51 -36.40 -15.49 4.66
N ARG A 52 -37.03 -16.66 4.53
CA ARG A 52 -37.70 -17.07 3.29
C ARG A 52 -38.90 -16.20 2.94
N ALA A 53 -39.64 -15.70 3.92
CA ALA A 53 -40.74 -14.75 3.70
C ALA A 53 -40.21 -13.41 3.19
N ALA A 54 -39.18 -12.86 3.84
CA ALA A 54 -38.53 -11.62 3.41
C ALA A 54 -37.86 -11.74 2.02
N ASP A 55 -37.25 -12.88 1.68
CA ASP A 55 -36.67 -13.12 0.34
C ASP A 55 -37.73 -13.09 -0.77
N ARG A 56 -38.94 -13.60 -0.50
CA ARG A 56 -40.07 -13.52 -1.47
C ARG A 56 -40.50 -12.07 -1.71
N LEU A 57 -40.57 -11.27 -0.64
CA LEU A 57 -40.92 -9.86 -0.71
C LEU A 57 -39.85 -9.05 -1.48
N LEU A 58 -38.58 -9.37 -1.28
CA LEU A 58 -37.46 -8.77 -2.01
C LEU A 58 -37.53 -9.06 -3.51
N LYS A 59 -37.76 -10.32 -3.89
CA LYS A 59 -37.90 -10.72 -5.30
C LYS A 59 -39.09 -10.06 -5.98
N ALA A 60 -40.22 -9.96 -5.29
CA ALA A 60 -41.41 -9.27 -5.78
C ALA A 60 -41.15 -7.77 -6.06
N ALA A 61 -40.40 -7.11 -5.16
CA ALA A 61 -40.03 -5.71 -5.33
C ALA A 61 -39.01 -5.48 -6.46
N GLN A 62 -38.13 -6.46 -6.72
CA GLN A 62 -37.19 -6.41 -7.86
C GLN A 62 -37.90 -6.67 -9.20
N SER A 63 -38.87 -7.59 -9.25
CA SER A 63 -39.67 -7.84 -10.46
C SER A 63 -40.62 -6.68 -10.80
N GLY A 64 -41.15 -5.96 -9.79
CA GLY A 64 -42.02 -4.80 -10.00
C GLY A 64 -41.31 -3.60 -10.67
N LYS A 65 -39.99 -3.48 -10.51
CA LYS A 65 -39.19 -2.42 -11.15
C LYS A 65 -38.91 -2.67 -12.64
N ALA A 66 -39.02 -3.93 -13.11
CA ALA A 66 -38.83 -4.26 -14.52
C ALA A 66 -40.08 -3.98 -15.39
N GLY A 67 -41.27 -3.83 -14.78
CA GLY A 67 -42.53 -3.61 -15.51
C GLY A 67 -42.89 -2.16 -15.84
N ASN A 68 -42.17 -1.17 -15.31
CA ASN A 68 -42.53 0.26 -15.44
C ASN A 68 -41.58 1.07 -16.35
N ALA A 69 -40.68 0.42 -17.07
CA ALA A 69 -39.75 1.05 -18.02
C ALA A 69 -40.21 0.97 -19.50
N GLY A 70 -41.46 0.56 -19.74
CA GLY A 70 -42.00 0.32 -21.08
C GLY A 70 -43.41 0.84 -21.27
N ARG A 71 -43.62 2.15 -21.18
CA ARG A 71 -44.76 2.84 -21.83
C ARG A 71 -44.31 4.21 -22.33
N HIS A 72 -43.79 4.19 -23.55
CA HIS A 72 -43.67 5.34 -24.43
C HIS A 72 -45.09 5.69 -24.94
N LEU A 73 -45.52 6.94 -24.80
CA LEU A 73 -46.58 7.51 -25.63
C LEU A 73 -46.14 8.89 -26.11
N ASP A 74 -46.06 8.99 -27.44
CA ASP A 74 -45.85 10.19 -28.23
C ASP A 74 -46.99 11.21 -28.07
N GLY A 75 -46.69 12.49 -28.32
CA GLY A 75 -47.74 13.45 -28.74
C GLY A 75 -47.49 14.93 -28.42
N LYS A 76 -46.73 15.59 -29.30
CA LYS A 76 -46.73 17.01 -29.79
C LYS A 76 -47.33 18.20 -28.98
N PRO A 77 -46.82 19.44 -29.25
CA PRO A 77 -47.07 20.65 -28.47
C PRO A 77 -48.17 21.56 -29.06
N LEU A 78 -48.81 22.36 -28.19
CA LEU A 78 -49.61 23.58 -28.39
C LEU A 78 -49.65 24.24 -26.98
N GLY A 79 -49.55 25.53 -26.70
CA GLY A 79 -49.75 26.76 -27.45
C GLY A 79 -50.47 27.76 -26.52
N SER A 80 -49.87 28.94 -26.29
CA SER A 80 -50.45 30.25 -25.90
C SER A 80 -51.32 30.45 -24.63
N GLY A 81 -51.09 31.61 -23.98
CA GLY A 81 -52.01 32.34 -23.08
C GLY A 81 -51.29 32.80 -21.81
N ALA A 82 -50.68 33.99 -21.68
CA ALA A 82 -51.18 35.38 -21.75
C ALA A 82 -52.15 35.77 -20.63
N HIS A 83 -51.64 36.57 -19.67
CA HIS A 83 -52.27 37.64 -18.86
C HIS A 83 -51.10 38.30 -18.07
N GLU A 84 -50.58 39.50 -18.37
CA GLU A 84 -51.10 40.87 -18.12
C GLU A 84 -51.62 41.06 -16.69
N GLY A 85 -51.28 42.06 -15.86
CA GLY A 85 -50.38 43.23 -15.81
C GLY A 85 -50.11 43.48 -14.30
N GLU A 86 -49.24 44.36 -13.79
CA GLU A 86 -49.15 45.81 -13.96
C GLU A 86 -47.83 46.29 -13.32
N ALA A 87 -47.29 47.36 -13.90
CA ALA A 87 -46.05 48.02 -13.50
C ALA A 87 -46.32 49.22 -12.59
N LEU A 88 -45.43 49.46 -11.62
CA LEU A 88 -45.11 50.81 -11.16
C LEU A 88 -43.59 50.96 -10.94
N HIS A 89 -43.08 52.07 -11.47
CA HIS A 89 -41.68 52.45 -11.64
C HIS A 89 -40.91 52.70 -10.34
N GLY A 90 -39.60 52.43 -10.39
CA GLY A 90 -38.58 52.98 -9.50
C GLY A 90 -37.19 52.70 -10.06
N GLU A 91 -36.46 53.76 -10.39
CA GLU A 91 -35.15 53.80 -11.03
C GLU A 91 -34.07 53.00 -10.30
N GLN A 92 -33.21 52.29 -11.04
CA GLN A 92 -31.74 52.46 -11.02
C GLN A 92 -31.08 51.45 -11.97
N ALA A 93 -30.37 52.00 -12.96
CA ALA A 93 -29.52 51.25 -13.88
C ALA A 93 -28.07 51.24 -13.35
N GLY A 94 -27.37 50.12 -13.57
CA GLY A 94 -25.93 50.16 -13.80
C GLY A 94 -25.06 49.22 -12.94
N ALA A 95 -24.28 48.43 -13.67
CA ALA A 95 -22.98 47.88 -13.30
C ALA A 95 -22.91 46.59 -12.45
N LEU A 96 -22.87 45.47 -13.17
CA LEU A 96 -21.98 44.35 -12.85
C LEU A 96 -20.54 44.88 -12.80
N VAL A 97 -19.94 44.90 -11.62
CA VAL A 97 -18.53 45.22 -11.42
C VAL A 97 -17.79 43.92 -11.10
N GLU A 98 -16.82 43.61 -11.96
CA GLU A 98 -15.69 42.72 -11.70
C GLU A 98 -15.05 43.05 -10.35
N LEU A 99 -15.04 42.08 -9.43
CA LEU A 99 -14.20 42.19 -8.24
C LEU A 99 -12.78 41.76 -8.59
N SER A 100 -12.01 42.75 -9.07
CA SER A 100 -10.55 42.76 -9.08
C SER A 100 -10.01 42.56 -7.66
N LEU A 101 -9.27 41.48 -7.46
CA LEU A 101 -8.40 41.27 -6.30
C LEU A 101 -7.11 42.05 -6.53
N GLY A 102 -7.03 43.23 -5.92
CA GLY A 102 -5.83 44.06 -5.85
C GLY A 102 -5.65 44.64 -4.45
N GLU A 103 -4.56 44.19 -3.81
CA GLU A 103 -3.73 44.93 -2.85
C GLU A 103 -4.23 45.16 -1.40
N LEU A 104 -3.81 44.26 -0.52
CA LEU A 104 -3.19 44.63 0.76
C LEU A 104 -1.90 43.80 0.91
N GLY A 105 -0.75 44.43 0.63
CA GLY A 105 0.56 43.84 0.83
C GLY A 105 1.16 44.23 2.18
N VAL A 106 1.78 43.26 2.86
CA VAL A 106 3.02 43.46 3.62
C VAL A 106 3.85 42.17 3.55
N GLY A 107 4.94 42.21 2.78
CA GLY A 107 6.20 41.50 3.06
C GLY A 107 6.49 40.18 2.33
N GLY A 108 7.25 40.25 1.21
CA GLY A 108 8.22 39.19 0.87
C GLY A 108 8.24 38.63 -0.56
N SER A 109 8.75 39.40 -1.52
CA SER A 109 9.41 39.02 -2.81
C SER A 109 8.63 38.28 -3.92
N PRO A 110 8.93 38.56 -5.21
CA PRO A 110 7.93 38.56 -6.28
C PRO A 110 7.81 37.25 -7.08
N LEU A 111 6.56 36.84 -7.29
CA LEU A 111 6.11 36.00 -8.40
C LEU A 111 6.18 36.81 -9.70
N GLY A 112 7.30 36.71 -10.42
CA GLY A 112 7.50 37.42 -11.68
C GLY A 112 8.67 36.85 -12.47
N ALA A 113 8.56 35.59 -12.89
CA ALA A 113 9.48 34.96 -13.86
C ALA A 113 8.88 33.69 -14.54
N LEU A 114 7.58 33.71 -14.85
CA LEU A 114 6.95 32.69 -15.72
C LEU A 114 6.44 33.39 -16.97
N GLY A 115 7.36 33.72 -17.88
CA GLY A 115 7.04 34.51 -19.05
C GLY A 115 8.06 34.43 -20.18
N GLU A 116 8.88 33.38 -20.27
CA GLU A 116 9.74 33.13 -21.44
C GLU A 116 9.83 31.63 -21.76
N MET A 117 8.74 31.08 -22.30
CA MET A 117 8.83 29.87 -23.12
C MET A 117 9.33 30.28 -24.50
N SER A 118 10.44 29.69 -24.96
CA SER A 118 11.10 30.08 -26.21
C SER A 118 10.16 29.90 -27.41
N GLY A 119 10.14 30.90 -28.30
CA GLY A 119 9.42 30.88 -29.58
C GLY A 119 9.48 29.56 -30.37
N PRO A 120 10.62 28.84 -30.46
CA PRO A 120 10.69 27.61 -31.25
C PRO A 120 9.82 26.45 -30.72
N LEU A 121 9.47 26.43 -29.43
CA LEU A 121 8.67 25.35 -28.83
C LEU A 121 7.16 25.53 -29.12
N LYS A 122 6.71 26.78 -29.22
CA LYS A 122 5.34 27.14 -29.60
C LYS A 122 5.11 26.89 -31.10
N ASP A 123 6.12 27.13 -31.93
CA ASP A 123 6.08 26.85 -33.37
C ASP A 123 6.17 25.33 -33.66
N GLN A 124 6.87 24.55 -32.82
CA GLN A 124 6.85 23.08 -32.87
C GLN A 124 5.49 22.48 -32.45
N LEU A 125 4.85 23.01 -31.41
CA LEU A 125 3.49 22.58 -31.00
C LEU A 125 2.43 22.92 -32.07
N SER A 126 2.58 24.07 -32.74
CA SER A 126 1.65 24.51 -33.79
C SER A 126 1.78 23.69 -35.07
N SER A 127 3.01 23.29 -35.43
CA SER A 127 3.28 22.40 -36.58
C SER A 127 2.87 20.94 -36.32
N LEU A 128 2.92 20.46 -35.07
CA LEU A 128 2.41 19.15 -34.69
C LEU A 128 0.88 19.05 -34.74
N ASN A 129 0.14 20.12 -34.40
CA ASN A 129 -1.32 20.16 -34.54
C ASN A 129 -1.77 20.23 -36.01
N ALA A 130 -0.99 20.89 -36.88
CA ALA A 130 -1.29 20.94 -38.31
C ALA A 130 -1.12 19.58 -39.02
N ALA A 131 -0.21 18.73 -38.53
CA ALA A 131 0.03 17.38 -39.06
C ALA A 131 -1.04 16.35 -38.67
N GLN A 132 -1.92 16.66 -37.69
CA GLN A 132 -2.99 15.76 -37.21
C GLN A 132 -4.32 15.91 -37.96
N SER A 133 -4.42 16.84 -38.92
CA SER A 133 -5.67 17.14 -39.64
C SER A 133 -5.69 16.60 -41.09
N GLY A 134 -5.29 15.34 -41.27
CA GLY A 134 -5.51 14.60 -42.54
C GLY A 134 -6.71 13.66 -42.39
N PRO A 135 -7.72 13.72 -43.28
CA PRO A 135 -9.02 13.06 -43.05
C PRO A 135 -9.04 11.53 -43.20
N ASP A 136 -7.92 10.86 -43.54
CA ASP A 136 -7.94 9.46 -44.02
C ASP A 136 -7.20 8.41 -43.14
N ASN A 137 -6.87 8.67 -41.87
CA ASN A 137 -6.18 7.69 -41.01
C ASN A 137 -6.86 7.42 -39.64
N ALA A 138 -8.20 7.46 -39.61
CA ALA A 138 -9.00 7.18 -38.41
C ALA A 138 -9.22 5.66 -38.15
N ALA A 139 -8.18 4.83 -38.31
CA ALA A 139 -8.18 3.43 -37.92
C ALA A 139 -7.17 3.18 -36.78
N ASN A 140 -7.61 3.43 -35.55
CA ASN A 140 -7.06 2.87 -34.31
C ASN A 140 -5.52 3.01 -34.11
N THR A 141 -4.95 4.16 -34.43
CA THR A 141 -3.55 4.48 -34.12
C THR A 141 -3.42 4.68 -32.60
N ARG A 142 -2.79 3.71 -31.94
CA ARG A 142 -2.41 3.79 -30.52
C ARG A 142 -1.62 5.06 -30.25
N ASN A 143 -2.16 5.97 -29.44
CA ASN A 143 -1.43 7.16 -29.02
C ASN A 143 -0.44 6.79 -27.91
N GLU A 144 0.84 6.65 -28.27
CA GLU A 144 1.89 6.24 -27.33
C GLU A 144 2.25 7.32 -26.30
N TRP A 145 1.90 8.59 -26.54
CA TRP A 145 1.99 9.63 -25.52
C TRP A 145 1.00 9.39 -24.37
N ASP A 146 -0.22 8.98 -24.69
CA ASP A 146 -1.24 8.63 -23.69
C ASP A 146 -0.82 7.38 -22.91
N VAL A 147 -0.15 6.43 -23.58
CA VAL A 147 0.43 5.25 -22.92
C VAL A 147 1.49 5.68 -21.89
N LEU A 148 2.46 6.51 -22.29
CA LEU A 148 3.50 6.99 -21.38
C LEU A 148 2.91 7.79 -20.22
N SER A 149 1.93 8.67 -20.48
CA SER A 149 1.21 9.42 -19.45
C SER A 149 0.48 8.48 -18.48
N GLY A 150 -0.18 7.44 -19.01
CA GLY A 150 -0.82 6.40 -18.23
C GLY A 150 0.16 5.63 -17.35
N LEU A 151 1.32 5.24 -17.89
CA LEU A 151 2.37 4.54 -17.13
C LEU A 151 2.94 5.41 -16.00
N ARG A 152 3.20 6.69 -16.26
CA ARG A 152 3.61 7.65 -15.21
C ARG A 152 2.56 7.78 -14.12
N ALA A 153 1.28 7.86 -14.52
CA ALA A 153 0.16 7.86 -13.58
C ALA A 153 0.13 6.57 -12.75
N GLY A 154 0.25 5.40 -13.38
CA GLY A 154 0.24 4.11 -12.69
C GLY A 154 1.38 3.94 -11.69
N LEU A 155 2.61 4.36 -12.02
CA LEU A 155 3.73 4.35 -11.07
C LEU A 155 3.45 5.23 -9.85
N PHE A 156 2.92 6.44 -10.07
CA PHE A 156 2.50 7.33 -9.00
C PHE A 156 1.37 6.74 -8.15
N HIS A 157 0.35 6.13 -8.76
CA HIS A 157 -0.78 5.52 -8.03
C HIS A 157 -0.31 4.39 -7.12
N ALA A 158 0.60 3.56 -7.61
CA ALA A 158 1.22 2.50 -6.84
C ALA A 158 2.04 3.04 -5.65
N GLU A 159 2.78 4.14 -5.83
CA GLU A 159 3.48 4.82 -4.73
C GLU A 159 2.52 5.36 -3.69
N LEU A 160 1.47 6.03 -4.14
CA LEU A 160 0.46 6.62 -3.28
C LEU A 160 -0.23 5.54 -2.44
N ARG A 161 -0.60 4.41 -3.03
CA ARG A 161 -1.22 3.27 -2.33
C ARG A 161 -0.27 2.66 -1.29
N SER A 162 1.00 2.44 -1.66
CA SER A 162 2.02 1.93 -0.74
C SER A 162 2.19 2.85 0.47
N ARG A 163 2.34 4.17 0.25
CA ARG A 163 2.47 5.15 1.33
C ARG A 163 1.22 5.26 2.18
N ALA A 164 0.03 5.19 1.58
CA ALA A 164 -1.25 5.18 2.30
C ALA A 164 -1.35 3.99 3.26
N GLN A 165 -0.97 2.78 2.82
CA GLN A 165 -0.96 1.58 3.66
C GLN A 165 0.05 1.68 4.81
N GLN A 166 1.26 2.19 4.54
CA GLN A 166 2.27 2.43 5.58
C GLN A 166 1.77 3.45 6.61
N GLN A 167 1.18 4.55 6.15
CA GLN A 167 0.66 5.61 7.02
C GLN A 167 -0.52 5.12 7.87
N ALA A 168 -1.37 4.22 7.35
CA ALA A 168 -2.45 3.59 8.10
C ALA A 168 -1.92 2.92 9.37
N ARG A 169 -0.80 2.19 9.28
CA ARG A 169 -0.16 1.52 10.42
C ARG A 169 0.34 2.49 11.48
N VAL A 170 0.81 3.67 11.06
CA VAL A 170 1.21 4.74 11.97
C VAL A 170 0.00 5.31 12.70
N TRP A 171 -1.08 5.62 11.97
CA TRP A 171 -2.29 6.23 12.56
C TRP A 171 -3.14 5.27 13.40
N LEU A 172 -3.01 3.96 13.21
CA LEU A 172 -3.58 2.96 14.12
C LEU A 172 -3.04 3.09 15.56
N LYS A 173 -1.83 3.62 15.72
CA LYS A 173 -1.22 3.87 17.04
C LYS A 173 -1.65 5.21 17.65
N GLU A 174 -2.39 6.05 16.93
CA GLU A 174 -2.84 7.35 17.45
C GLU A 174 -3.92 7.18 18.52
N PRO A 175 -3.87 7.99 19.60
CA PRO A 175 -4.94 8.01 20.58
C PRO A 175 -6.25 8.45 19.89
N ARG A 176 -7.32 7.70 20.15
CA ARG A 176 -8.67 7.96 19.65
C ARG A 176 -8.85 7.86 18.12
N LEU A 177 -7.86 7.35 17.39
CA LEU A 177 -7.91 7.15 15.94
C LEU A 177 -8.42 8.37 15.15
N ALA A 178 -8.11 9.58 15.62
CA ALA A 178 -8.75 10.80 15.11
C ALA A 178 -8.51 10.99 13.60
N THR A 179 -7.31 10.69 13.11
CA THR A 179 -6.95 10.85 11.69
C THR A 179 -7.63 9.80 10.81
N LEU A 180 -7.72 8.55 11.25
CA LEU A 180 -8.44 7.49 10.50
C LEU A 180 -9.96 7.75 10.47
N ARG A 181 -10.55 8.21 11.56
CA ARG A 181 -11.98 8.59 11.61
C ARG A 181 -12.27 9.73 10.65
N LEU A 182 -11.39 10.73 10.60
CA LEU A 182 -11.52 11.85 9.67
C LEU A 182 -11.35 11.40 8.22
N ALA A 183 -10.33 10.57 7.93
CA ALA A 183 -10.09 10.01 6.61
C ALA A 183 -11.30 9.20 6.11
N TYR A 184 -11.91 8.38 6.97
CA TYR A 184 -13.13 7.63 6.65
C TYR A 184 -14.27 8.57 6.19
N ALA A 185 -14.58 9.59 6.99
CA ALA A 185 -15.65 10.53 6.63
C ALA A 185 -15.31 11.36 5.37
N LEU A 186 -14.03 11.69 5.16
CA LEU A 186 -13.58 12.36 3.94
C LEU A 186 -13.81 11.47 2.71
N THR A 187 -13.36 10.22 2.74
CA THR A 187 -13.55 9.27 1.64
C THR A 187 -15.03 9.08 1.33
N GLU A 188 -15.87 8.87 2.34
CA GLU A 188 -17.33 8.75 2.17
C GLU A 188 -17.96 10.01 1.55
N ASN A 189 -17.51 11.21 1.92
CA ASN A 189 -17.98 12.46 1.32
C ASN A 189 -17.53 12.60 -0.14
N LEU A 190 -16.31 12.17 -0.47
CA LEU A 190 -15.78 12.19 -1.83
C LEU A 190 -16.50 11.18 -2.74
N GLU A 191 -16.82 9.98 -2.24
CA GLU A 191 -17.60 8.97 -2.96
C GLU A 191 -19.04 9.46 -3.23
N ARG A 192 -19.66 10.15 -2.27
CA ARG A 192 -21.02 10.71 -2.43
C ARG A 192 -21.07 11.98 -3.28
N GLY A 193 -19.93 12.67 -3.46
CA GLY A 193 -19.89 13.99 -4.09
C GLY A 193 -20.60 15.09 -3.30
N ALA A 194 -20.82 14.90 -1.99
CA ALA A 194 -21.52 15.84 -1.12
C ALA A 194 -20.95 15.84 0.30
N SER A 195 -20.97 17.01 0.96
CA SER A 195 -20.59 17.16 2.37
C SER A 195 -21.77 16.80 3.27
N GLY A 196 -21.75 15.63 3.90
CA GLY A 196 -22.83 15.21 4.79
C GLY A 196 -22.49 14.08 5.77
N THR A 197 -21.42 13.34 5.51
CA THR A 197 -20.94 12.29 6.40
C THR A 197 -20.19 12.93 7.56
N ALA A 198 -20.74 12.78 8.75
CA ALA A 198 -20.08 13.19 9.98
C ALA A 198 -18.89 12.27 10.29
N VAL A 199 -17.88 12.80 10.95
CA VAL A 199 -16.77 12.00 11.50
C VAL A 199 -17.37 10.96 12.47
N PRO A 200 -17.16 9.64 12.31
CA PRO A 200 -17.77 8.61 13.17
C PRO A 200 -17.31 8.76 14.62
N PRO A 201 -18.08 8.29 15.64
CA PRO A 201 -17.64 8.33 17.03
C PRO A 201 -16.47 7.38 17.30
N LEU A 202 -15.76 7.56 18.41
CA LEU A 202 -14.57 6.75 18.72
C LEU A 202 -14.85 5.23 18.77
N ARG A 203 -16.02 4.83 19.27
CA ARG A 203 -16.44 3.43 19.38
C ARG A 203 -17.62 3.16 18.46
N ASP A 204 -17.55 3.62 17.23
CA ASP A 204 -18.56 3.32 16.23
C ASP A 204 -18.46 1.83 15.83
N PRO A 205 -19.47 0.99 16.16
CA PRO A 205 -19.45 -0.43 15.82
C PRO A 205 -19.46 -0.67 14.30
N PHE A 206 -19.90 0.30 13.50
CA PHE A 206 -19.98 0.16 12.05
C PHE A 206 -18.69 0.55 11.32
N SER A 207 -17.83 1.36 11.94
CA SER A 207 -16.61 1.85 11.30
C SER A 207 -15.46 0.83 11.35
N SER A 208 -15.41 0.00 12.40
CA SER A 208 -14.37 -1.03 12.63
C SER A 208 -12.92 -0.56 12.39
N LEU A 209 -12.63 0.73 12.60
CA LEU A 209 -11.34 1.38 12.29
C LEU A 209 -10.16 0.90 13.14
N HIS A 210 -10.42 0.10 14.18
CA HIS A 210 -9.40 -0.60 14.95
C HIS A 210 -8.78 -1.79 14.20
N ASN A 211 -9.46 -2.30 13.17
CA ASN A 211 -8.93 -3.37 12.33
C ASN A 211 -7.89 -2.79 11.34
N PRO A 212 -6.65 -3.32 11.32
CA PRO A 212 -5.60 -2.82 10.43
C PRO A 212 -5.94 -2.91 8.94
N GLU A 213 -6.70 -3.92 8.53
CA GLU A 213 -7.11 -4.09 7.13
C GLU A 213 -8.08 -3.00 6.70
N ILE A 214 -9.07 -2.68 7.57
CA ILE A 214 -10.06 -1.64 7.29
C ILE A 214 -9.40 -0.25 7.31
N ALA A 215 -8.48 0.00 8.24
CA ALA A 215 -7.73 1.25 8.26
C ALA A 215 -6.88 1.45 6.99
N ALA A 216 -6.23 0.38 6.50
CA ALA A 216 -5.48 0.40 5.26
C ALA A 216 -6.39 0.61 4.04
N GLU A 217 -7.56 -0.03 4.02
CA GLU A 217 -8.57 0.13 2.97
C GLU A 217 -9.08 1.57 2.87
N VAL A 218 -9.40 2.21 4.01
CA VAL A 218 -9.88 3.61 4.04
C VAL A 218 -8.90 4.57 3.36
N LEU A 219 -7.60 4.41 3.65
CA LEU A 219 -6.58 5.25 3.01
C LEU A 219 -6.27 4.82 1.58
N SER A 220 -6.42 3.54 1.25
CA SER A 220 -6.29 3.06 -0.12
C SER A 220 -7.39 3.66 -1.00
N ARG A 221 -8.64 3.76 -0.52
CA ARG A 221 -9.73 4.44 -1.24
C ARG A 221 -9.51 5.95 -1.38
N LEU A 222 -8.96 6.60 -0.35
CA LEU A 222 -8.56 8.00 -0.46
C LEU A 222 -7.48 8.19 -1.53
N ALA A 223 -6.50 7.27 -1.59
CA ALA A 223 -5.49 7.23 -2.64
C ALA A 223 -6.10 6.99 -4.03
N GLU A 224 -7.10 6.12 -4.15
CA GLU A 224 -7.84 5.88 -5.39
C GLU A 224 -8.54 7.15 -5.90
N HIS A 225 -9.11 7.96 -5.00
CA HIS A 225 -9.68 9.26 -5.41
C HIS A 225 -8.66 10.24 -5.98
N LEU A 226 -7.38 10.09 -5.64
CA LEU A 226 -6.27 10.87 -6.18
C LEU A 226 -5.58 10.14 -7.34
N SER A 227 -6.00 8.92 -7.67
CA SER A 227 -5.45 8.11 -8.74
C SER A 227 -6.03 8.50 -10.10
N VAL A 228 -5.76 9.73 -10.51
CA VAL A 228 -6.19 10.32 -11.78
C VAL A 228 -5.02 10.46 -12.76
N GLN A 229 -5.31 10.82 -14.01
CA GLN A 229 -4.28 11.11 -15.01
C GLN A 229 -3.44 12.33 -14.61
N VAL A 230 -2.22 12.42 -15.17
CA VAL A 230 -1.22 13.46 -14.85
C VAL A 230 -1.81 14.88 -14.89
N GLY A 231 -2.62 15.19 -15.90
CA GLY A 231 -3.23 16.52 -16.07
C GLY A 231 -4.37 16.87 -15.12
N GLU A 232 -4.99 15.88 -14.46
CA GLU A 232 -6.16 16.09 -13.60
C GLU A 232 -5.82 16.15 -12.12
N LEU A 233 -4.61 15.70 -11.73
CA LEU A 233 -4.23 15.54 -10.33
C LEU A 233 -4.32 16.84 -9.55
N SER A 234 -3.86 17.97 -10.10
CA SER A 234 -3.90 19.26 -9.42
C SER A 234 -5.32 19.69 -9.06
N LYS A 235 -6.27 19.50 -10.00
CA LYS A 235 -7.69 19.82 -9.79
C LYS A 235 -8.29 18.89 -8.74
N ARG A 236 -8.02 17.59 -8.84
CA ARG A 236 -8.53 16.59 -7.91
C ARG A 236 -7.99 16.79 -6.50
N TYR A 237 -6.70 17.09 -6.38
CA TYR A 237 -6.06 17.40 -5.11
C TYR A 237 -6.68 18.63 -4.44
N LEU A 238 -6.94 19.70 -5.20
CA LEU A 238 -7.64 20.89 -4.69
C LEU A 238 -9.04 20.57 -4.17
N GLN A 239 -9.80 19.71 -4.88
CA GLN A 239 -11.11 19.24 -4.41
C GLN A 239 -11.00 18.49 -3.07
N VAL A 240 -10.02 17.58 -2.93
CA VAL A 240 -9.79 16.84 -1.69
C VAL A 240 -9.41 17.76 -0.55
N ARG A 241 -8.53 18.75 -0.79
CA ARG A 241 -8.16 19.76 0.22
C ARG A 241 -9.37 20.57 0.69
N LEU A 242 -10.21 21.03 -0.24
CA LEU A 242 -11.41 21.79 0.10
C LEU A 242 -12.39 20.96 0.94
N ALA A 243 -12.64 19.71 0.55
CA ALA A 243 -13.50 18.79 1.29
C ALA A 243 -12.95 18.50 2.70
N LEU A 244 -11.63 18.33 2.83
CA LEU A 244 -10.97 18.14 4.12
C LEU A 244 -11.12 19.37 5.04
N THR A 245 -10.92 20.58 4.51
CA THR A 245 -11.09 21.83 5.27
C THR A 245 -12.53 21.99 5.73
N GLN A 246 -13.51 21.79 4.85
CA GLN A 246 -14.93 21.85 5.19
C GLN A 246 -15.29 20.86 6.31
N LEU A 247 -14.77 19.63 6.22
CA LEU A 247 -14.99 18.60 7.23
C LEU A 247 -14.27 18.93 8.55
N ALA A 248 -13.11 19.59 8.54
CA ALA A 248 -12.41 20.02 9.74
C ALA A 248 -13.15 21.17 10.47
N ASP A 249 -13.76 22.08 9.71
CA ASP A 249 -14.55 23.18 10.25
C ASP A 249 -15.91 22.71 10.79
N THR A 250 -16.53 21.77 10.08
CA THR A 250 -17.85 21.21 10.41
C THR A 250 -17.83 19.67 10.49
N PRO A 251 -17.12 19.07 11.47
CA PRO A 251 -16.94 17.62 11.55
C PRO A 251 -18.21 16.84 11.88
N PHE A 252 -19.20 17.55 12.43
CA PHE A 252 -20.50 17.03 12.80
C PHE A 252 -21.57 17.93 12.15
N PRO A 253 -21.80 17.80 10.84
CA PRO A 253 -22.84 18.55 10.16
C PRO A 253 -24.20 18.28 10.83
N ARG A 254 -25.07 19.29 10.88
CA ARG A 254 -26.43 19.12 11.40
C ARG A 254 -27.18 18.12 10.53
N THR A 255 -27.83 17.16 11.18
CA THR A 255 -28.66 16.15 10.51
C THR A 255 -30.08 16.27 11.04
N ALA A 256 -31.06 15.82 10.26
CA ALA A 256 -32.46 15.79 10.69
C ALA A 256 -32.67 15.02 12.01
N ALA A 257 -31.80 14.05 12.32
CA ALA A 257 -31.80 13.34 13.60
C ALA A 257 -31.34 14.24 14.77
N GLY A 258 -30.34 15.10 14.54
CA GLY A 258 -29.92 16.10 15.53
C GLY A 258 -31.02 17.14 15.80
N ASP A 259 -31.72 17.58 14.76
CA ASP A 259 -32.85 18.51 14.90
C ASP A 259 -34.01 17.87 15.70
N LEU A 260 -34.22 16.55 15.55
CA LEU A 260 -35.19 15.81 16.36
C LEU A 260 -34.79 15.73 17.84
N VAL A 261 -33.50 15.57 18.15
CA VAL A 261 -33.03 15.58 19.55
C VAL A 261 -33.20 16.96 20.17
N ASP A 262 -32.88 18.04 19.45
CA ASP A 262 -33.10 19.40 19.93
C ASP A 262 -34.60 19.69 20.13
N ALA A 263 -35.47 19.22 19.22
CA ALA A 263 -36.92 19.31 19.38
C ALA A 263 -37.43 18.50 20.59
N ASN A 264 -36.89 17.29 20.82
CA ASN A 264 -37.23 16.47 21.98
C ASN A 264 -36.76 17.09 23.31
N VAL A 265 -35.61 17.76 23.31
CA VAL A 265 -35.12 18.52 24.47
C VAL A 265 -36.04 19.71 24.74
N GLN A 266 -36.45 20.45 23.72
CA GLN A 266 -37.42 21.56 23.87
C GLN A 266 -38.79 21.06 24.36
N ALA A 267 -39.26 19.91 23.87
CA ALA A 267 -40.50 19.30 24.35
C ALA A 267 -40.40 18.87 25.82
N ALA A 268 -39.29 18.23 26.22
CA ALA A 268 -39.02 17.87 27.62
C ALA A 268 -38.90 19.11 28.53
N GLU A 269 -38.44 20.25 27.98
CA GLU A 269 -38.39 21.53 28.69
C GLU A 269 -39.78 22.15 28.94
N GLN A 270 -40.78 21.79 28.15
CA GLN A 270 -42.15 22.31 28.26
C GLN A 270 -43.09 21.36 29.03
N GLU A 271 -42.65 20.14 29.32
CA GLU A 271 -43.42 19.15 30.07
C GLU A 271 -43.56 19.48 31.56
N LEU A 272 -44.74 19.21 32.12
CA LEU A 272 -45.07 19.41 33.54
C LEU A 272 -44.53 18.25 34.40
N LEU A 273 -43.21 18.07 34.40
CA LEU A 273 -42.49 17.11 35.22
C LEU A 273 -41.82 17.79 36.42
N SER A 274 -41.55 17.03 37.48
CA SER A 274 -40.70 17.51 38.57
C SER A 274 -39.31 17.87 38.05
N GLU A 275 -38.69 18.93 38.59
CA GLU A 275 -37.38 19.44 38.15
C GLU A 275 -36.27 18.39 38.12
N GLU A 276 -36.28 17.43 39.04
CA GLU A 276 -35.29 16.34 39.07
C GLU A 276 -35.45 15.38 37.87
N VAL A 277 -36.69 14.97 37.58
CA VAL A 277 -37.02 14.09 36.44
C VAL A 277 -36.77 14.79 35.12
N LYS A 278 -37.11 16.07 35.02
CA LYS A 278 -36.85 16.90 33.84
C LYS A 278 -35.36 17.01 33.54
N LYS A 279 -34.54 17.30 34.57
CA LYS A 279 -33.08 17.31 34.45
C LYS A 279 -32.53 15.94 34.06
N ALA A 280 -33.06 14.86 34.63
CA ALA A 280 -32.66 13.49 34.29
C ALA A 280 -33.01 13.13 32.84
N LEU A 281 -34.21 13.48 32.36
CA LEU A 281 -34.67 13.25 30.98
C LEU A 281 -33.83 14.03 29.97
N ILE A 282 -33.61 15.33 30.21
CA ILE A 282 -32.74 16.16 29.35
C ILE A 282 -31.31 15.61 29.36
N ALA A 283 -30.79 15.18 30.51
CA ALA A 283 -29.47 14.56 30.59
C ALA A 283 -29.40 13.21 29.85
N ALA A 284 -30.47 12.43 29.85
CA ALA A 284 -30.56 11.18 29.09
C ALA A 284 -30.62 11.43 27.57
N LEU A 285 -31.44 12.37 27.11
CA LEU A 285 -31.52 12.79 25.70
C LEU A 285 -30.17 13.31 25.19
N LYS A 286 -29.46 14.10 26.00
CA LYS A 286 -28.11 14.61 25.69
C LYS A 286 -26.98 13.57 25.81
N ARG A 287 -27.27 12.34 26.27
CA ARG A 287 -26.31 11.22 26.34
C ARG A 287 -26.67 10.05 25.43
N GLY A 288 -27.80 10.12 24.73
CA GLY A 288 -28.26 9.10 23.80
C GLY A 288 -27.37 8.98 22.55
N PRO A 289 -27.56 7.93 21.74
CA PRO A 289 -26.77 7.68 20.52
C PRO A 289 -26.86 8.81 19.49
N ASP A 290 -27.96 9.56 19.49
CA ASP A 290 -28.20 10.72 18.61
C ASP A 290 -27.83 12.07 19.25
N ALA A 291 -27.21 12.07 20.43
CA ALA A 291 -26.87 13.30 21.14
C ALA A 291 -25.88 14.18 20.34
N PRO A 292 -26.02 15.52 20.43
CA PRO A 292 -25.09 16.42 19.77
C PRO A 292 -23.67 16.19 20.28
N ARG A 293 -22.75 15.97 19.34
CA ARG A 293 -21.34 15.64 19.61
C ARG A 293 -20.66 16.78 20.38
N SER A 294 -19.88 16.41 21.39
CA SER A 294 -19.20 17.38 22.26
C SER A 294 -18.25 18.30 21.49
N ALA A 295 -18.28 19.60 21.81
CA ALA A 295 -17.33 20.59 21.30
C ALA A 295 -15.87 20.22 21.60
N THR A 296 -15.62 19.40 22.63
CA THR A 296 -14.28 18.91 23.00
C THR A 296 -13.65 17.98 21.97
N GLU A 297 -14.42 17.40 21.05
CA GLU A 297 -13.89 16.57 19.95
C GLU A 297 -13.37 17.40 18.77
N ARG A 298 -13.71 18.70 18.67
CA ARG A 298 -13.33 19.53 17.52
C ARG A 298 -11.82 19.81 17.45
N PRO A 299 -11.12 20.21 18.54
CA PRO A 299 -9.67 20.45 18.48
C PRO A 299 -8.84 19.24 18.00
N PRO A 300 -9.03 18.00 18.52
CA PRO A 300 -8.26 16.86 18.03
C PRO A 300 -8.59 16.50 16.58
N ILE A 301 -9.82 16.74 16.10
CA ILE A 301 -10.19 16.53 14.70
C ILE A 301 -9.51 17.55 13.78
N ARG A 302 -9.43 18.83 14.16
CA ARG A 302 -8.67 19.82 13.37
C ARG A 302 -7.19 19.49 13.31
N SER A 303 -6.60 19.07 14.43
CA SER A 303 -5.22 18.60 14.47
C SER A 303 -5.00 17.38 13.57
N ALA A 304 -5.98 16.46 13.54
CA ALA A 304 -5.98 15.31 12.63
C ALA A 304 -6.10 15.73 11.15
N ALA A 305 -6.90 16.76 10.85
CA ALA A 305 -7.00 17.32 9.49
C ALA A 305 -5.66 17.89 9.03
N SER A 306 -4.95 18.62 9.89
CA SER A 306 -3.60 19.10 9.58
C SER A 306 -2.63 17.95 9.31
N ARG A 307 -2.65 16.87 10.13
CA ARG A 307 -1.80 15.68 9.89
C ARG A 307 -2.12 14.99 8.57
N LEU A 308 -3.41 14.81 8.25
CA LEU A 308 -3.84 14.23 6.99
C LEU A 308 -3.42 15.11 5.80
N LEU A 309 -3.58 16.43 5.91
CA LEU A 309 -3.14 17.37 4.88
C LEU A 309 -1.62 17.33 4.68
N THR A 310 -0.83 17.34 5.75
CA THR A 310 0.63 17.21 5.67
C THR A 310 1.03 15.91 4.99
N PHE A 311 0.37 14.79 5.32
CA PHE A 311 0.60 13.53 4.63
C PHE A 311 0.31 13.67 3.12
N LEU A 312 -0.85 14.20 2.74
CA LEU A 312 -1.21 14.42 1.33
C LEU A 312 -0.21 15.34 0.61
N GLU A 313 0.23 16.42 1.24
CA GLU A 313 1.23 17.33 0.69
C GLU A 313 2.56 16.59 0.42
N THR A 314 2.99 15.69 1.30
CA THR A 314 4.26 14.94 1.12
C THR A 314 4.22 13.88 0.02
N VAL A 315 3.04 13.47 -0.43
CA VAL A 315 2.89 12.43 -1.46
C VAL A 315 2.52 13.00 -2.83
N ILE A 316 1.86 14.15 -2.90
CA ILE A 316 1.45 14.77 -4.16
C ILE A 316 2.66 15.46 -4.84
N PRO A 317 2.86 15.29 -6.17
CA PRO A 317 3.93 15.94 -6.92
C PRO A 317 3.92 17.47 -6.80
N ARG A 318 5.09 18.11 -6.87
CA ARG A 318 5.17 19.58 -6.73
C ARG A 318 4.54 20.29 -7.90
N SER A 319 4.70 19.77 -9.12
CA SER A 319 3.96 20.18 -10.31
C SER A 319 2.44 20.10 -10.16
N SER A 320 1.93 19.30 -9.22
CA SER A 320 0.50 19.17 -8.90
C SER A 320 0.08 19.92 -7.63
N GLY A 321 0.94 20.78 -7.08
CA GLY A 321 0.65 21.64 -5.93
C GLY A 321 0.95 21.01 -4.56
N GLY A 322 1.65 19.87 -4.53
CA GLY A 322 2.16 19.25 -3.31
C GLY A 322 3.63 19.59 -3.02
N LEU A 323 4.24 18.79 -2.14
CA LEU A 323 5.65 18.86 -1.72
C LEU A 323 6.39 17.53 -1.97
N GLY A 324 5.72 16.54 -2.57
CA GLY A 324 6.26 15.24 -2.88
C GLY A 324 7.32 15.25 -3.99
N LEU A 325 7.72 14.05 -4.40
CA LEU A 325 8.59 13.87 -5.56
C LEU A 325 7.82 14.19 -6.85
N GLU A 326 8.53 14.67 -7.86
CA GLU A 326 7.93 14.89 -9.18
C GLU A 326 7.49 13.57 -9.83
N TRP A 327 6.67 13.68 -10.87
CA TRP A 327 6.25 12.53 -11.67
C TRP A 327 7.44 11.70 -12.15
N PRO A 328 7.35 10.35 -12.13
CA PRO A 328 8.40 9.50 -12.68
C PRO A 328 8.71 9.86 -14.13
N LEU A 329 10.01 9.94 -14.44
CA LEU A 329 10.47 10.31 -15.79
C LEU A 329 10.52 9.07 -16.69
N LEU A 330 9.65 9.03 -17.69
CA LEU A 330 9.68 8.01 -18.74
C LEU A 330 10.00 8.70 -20.07
N ASP A 331 11.25 8.62 -20.50
CA ASP A 331 11.78 9.36 -21.67
C ASP A 331 11.31 8.78 -23.01
N GLY A 332 10.86 7.53 -23.01
CA GLY A 332 10.37 6.83 -24.18
C GLY A 332 9.91 5.43 -23.85
N LEU A 333 9.52 4.69 -24.87
CA LEU A 333 9.00 3.33 -24.77
C LEU A 333 9.90 2.38 -25.58
N LEU A 334 10.47 1.38 -24.92
CA LEU A 334 11.23 0.33 -25.59
C LEU A 334 10.27 -0.51 -26.45
N TYR A 335 10.67 -0.82 -27.68
CA TYR A 335 9.85 -1.49 -28.72
C TYR A 335 8.56 -0.74 -29.08
N SER A 336 8.54 0.58 -28.95
CA SER A 336 7.46 1.43 -29.46
C SER A 336 7.34 1.35 -30.99
N GLN A 337 6.12 1.50 -31.51
CA GLN A 337 5.87 1.61 -32.95
C GLN A 337 6.16 3.03 -33.46
N SER A 338 6.02 4.05 -32.61
CA SER A 338 6.35 5.44 -32.95
C SER A 338 7.87 5.67 -33.02
N ALA A 339 8.35 6.19 -34.15
CA ALA A 339 9.76 6.55 -34.29
C ALA A 339 10.21 7.66 -33.31
N THR A 340 9.31 8.51 -32.83
CA THR A 340 9.63 9.63 -31.93
C THR A 340 9.77 9.23 -30.46
N LEU A 341 9.08 8.16 -30.04
CA LEU A 341 9.07 7.69 -28.64
C LEU A 341 9.85 6.39 -28.45
N ARG A 342 10.31 5.76 -29.54
CA ARG A 342 11.09 4.54 -29.49
C ARG A 342 12.45 4.80 -28.85
N LEU A 343 12.71 4.09 -27.76
CA LEU A 343 14.06 3.95 -27.23
C LEU A 343 14.84 2.94 -28.07
N THR A 344 16.01 3.32 -28.55
CA THR A 344 16.94 2.41 -29.24
C THR A 344 17.54 1.42 -28.24
N GLU A 345 17.99 1.94 -27.10
CA GLU A 345 18.56 1.17 -25.98
C GLU A 345 18.13 1.81 -24.64
N PRO A 346 17.99 1.02 -23.56
CA PRO A 346 17.72 1.56 -22.23
C PRO A 346 18.90 2.40 -21.71
N ASP A 347 18.63 3.62 -21.23
CA ASP A 347 19.65 4.44 -20.57
C ASP A 347 20.08 3.79 -19.24
N PRO A 348 21.36 3.46 -19.04
CA PRO A 348 21.86 2.87 -17.79
C PRO A 348 21.77 3.84 -16.60
N LEU A 349 21.65 5.14 -16.80
CA LEU A 349 21.53 6.12 -15.72
C LEU A 349 20.08 6.44 -15.35
N ALA A 350 19.13 6.17 -16.24
CA ALA A 350 17.70 6.37 -15.97
C ALA A 350 17.25 5.55 -14.74
N LEU A 351 16.35 6.13 -13.93
CA LEU A 351 15.74 5.47 -12.77
C LEU A 351 14.49 4.68 -13.14
N SER A 352 14.00 4.84 -14.38
CA SER A 352 12.78 4.21 -14.85
C SER A 352 12.87 3.82 -16.31
N LEU A 353 12.16 2.76 -16.67
CA LEU A 353 12.15 2.15 -18.00
C LEU A 353 10.73 1.77 -18.37
N ALA A 354 10.27 2.18 -19.56
CA ALA A 354 9.00 1.72 -20.12
C ALA A 354 9.24 0.75 -21.28
N ILE A 355 8.46 -0.34 -21.33
CA ILE A 355 8.60 -1.43 -22.29
C ILE A 355 7.24 -1.78 -22.88
N HIS A 356 7.14 -1.81 -24.20
CA HIS A 356 6.02 -2.44 -24.90
C HIS A 356 6.27 -3.95 -25.03
N LEU A 357 5.67 -4.75 -24.15
CA LEU A 357 5.99 -6.17 -24.01
C LEU A 357 5.81 -7.01 -25.30
N PRO A 358 4.77 -6.81 -26.14
CA PRO A 358 4.62 -7.56 -27.38
C PRO A 358 5.72 -7.32 -28.42
N GLY A 359 6.49 -6.23 -28.29
CA GLY A 359 7.51 -5.86 -29.27
C GLY A 359 8.86 -6.58 -29.10
N GLY A 360 9.05 -7.32 -28.01
CA GLY A 360 10.28 -8.06 -27.72
C GLY A 360 10.05 -9.18 -26.69
N GLN A 361 11.13 -9.82 -26.24
CA GLN A 361 11.08 -10.85 -25.18
C GLN A 361 12.16 -10.66 -24.10
N GLN A 362 13.17 -9.82 -24.37
CA GLN A 362 14.29 -9.58 -23.46
C GLN A 362 14.98 -8.26 -23.78
N THR A 363 15.49 -7.58 -22.76
CA THR A 363 16.38 -6.41 -22.87
C THR A 363 17.46 -6.45 -21.78
N THR A 364 18.40 -5.50 -21.84
CA THR A 364 19.42 -5.27 -20.82
C THR A 364 19.33 -3.84 -20.31
N TRP A 365 19.25 -3.67 -19.00
CA TRP A 365 19.23 -2.36 -18.35
C TRP A 365 20.21 -2.38 -17.17
N ARG A 366 21.08 -1.37 -17.06
CA ARG A 366 22.11 -1.29 -16.00
C ARG A 366 23.01 -2.54 -15.90
N GLY A 367 23.30 -3.16 -17.04
CA GLY A 367 24.13 -4.38 -17.12
C GLY A 367 23.43 -5.67 -16.67
N GLN A 368 22.15 -5.61 -16.30
CA GLN A 368 21.35 -6.78 -15.94
C GLN A 368 20.28 -7.07 -16.99
N SER A 369 19.93 -8.35 -17.15
CA SER A 369 18.90 -8.76 -18.11
C SER A 369 17.49 -8.73 -17.51
N ILE A 370 16.54 -8.35 -18.34
CA ILE A 370 15.11 -8.39 -18.08
C ILE A 370 14.50 -9.20 -19.21
N SER A 371 13.83 -10.30 -18.90
CA SER A 371 13.10 -11.10 -19.90
C SER A 371 11.63 -11.25 -19.52
N TRP A 372 10.76 -11.45 -20.51
CA TRP A 372 9.33 -11.60 -20.27
C TRP A 372 8.67 -12.59 -21.21
N THR A 373 7.67 -13.29 -20.70
CA THR A 373 6.86 -14.23 -21.46
C THR A 373 5.38 -14.04 -21.13
N PRO A 374 4.47 -14.13 -22.14
CA PRO A 374 3.05 -14.10 -21.88
C PRO A 374 2.63 -15.40 -21.19
N PHE A 375 1.74 -15.32 -20.22
CA PHE A 375 1.10 -16.50 -19.62
C PHE A 375 -0.42 -16.37 -19.69
N SER A 376 -1.11 -17.51 -19.56
CA SER A 376 -2.56 -17.56 -19.39
C SER A 376 -2.91 -18.44 -18.21
N LEU A 377 -3.52 -17.86 -17.18
CA LEU A 377 -4.06 -18.56 -16.02
C LEU A 377 -5.53 -18.89 -16.30
N GLY A 378 -5.87 -20.18 -16.26
CA GLY A 378 -7.25 -20.65 -16.42
C GLY A 378 -7.68 -21.42 -15.18
N THR A 379 -8.64 -20.89 -14.42
CA THR A 379 -9.38 -21.64 -13.41
C THR A 379 -10.73 -22.03 -14.01
N SER A 380 -10.87 -23.32 -14.35
CA SER A 380 -12.19 -23.87 -14.70
C SER A 380 -12.94 -24.15 -13.40
N VAL A 381 -13.85 -23.25 -13.01
CA VAL A 381 -14.84 -23.52 -11.98
C VAL A 381 -16.22 -23.37 -12.61
N ALA A 382 -16.98 -24.46 -12.63
CA ALA A 382 -18.41 -24.50 -12.97
C ALA A 382 -18.86 -23.60 -14.15
N GLY A 383 -18.34 -23.86 -15.35
CA GLY A 383 -18.91 -23.35 -16.60
C GLY A 383 -18.53 -21.91 -17.01
N HIS A 384 -17.76 -21.17 -16.21
CA HIS A 384 -17.24 -19.85 -16.59
C HIS A 384 -15.70 -19.90 -16.65
N SER A 385 -15.14 -20.14 -17.84
CA SER A 385 -13.70 -20.09 -18.05
C SER A 385 -13.25 -18.65 -18.25
N GLU A 386 -12.93 -17.94 -17.16
CA GLU A 386 -12.24 -16.65 -17.25
C GLU A 386 -10.74 -16.94 -17.51
N ARG A 387 -10.30 -16.81 -18.77
CA ARG A 387 -8.88 -16.88 -19.11
C ARG A 387 -8.23 -15.55 -18.74
N GLN A 388 -7.42 -15.55 -17.69
CA GLN A 388 -6.63 -14.40 -17.31
C GLN A 388 -5.33 -14.39 -18.11
N SER A 389 -5.15 -13.40 -18.97
CA SER A 389 -3.87 -13.13 -19.64
C SER A 389 -2.98 -12.25 -18.76
N GLY A 390 -1.68 -12.55 -18.76
CA GLY A 390 -0.69 -11.78 -18.00
C GLY A 390 0.71 -11.99 -18.54
N TRP A 391 1.69 -11.44 -17.83
CA TRP A 391 3.10 -11.50 -18.18
C TRP A 391 3.93 -11.99 -17.00
N GLU A 392 4.81 -12.95 -17.27
CA GLU A 392 5.85 -13.38 -16.34
C GLU A 392 7.13 -12.62 -16.72
N ILE A 393 7.58 -11.75 -15.83
CA ILE A 393 8.80 -10.94 -15.97
C ILE A 393 9.88 -11.60 -15.12
N ARG A 394 11.06 -11.83 -15.70
CA ARG A 394 12.24 -12.33 -14.99
C ARG A 394 13.27 -11.22 -14.94
N LEU A 395 13.60 -10.83 -13.72
CA LEU A 395 14.65 -9.88 -13.40
C LEU A 395 15.86 -10.70 -12.98
N SER A 396 16.86 -10.82 -13.84
CA SER A 396 18.06 -11.60 -13.54
C SER A 396 19.06 -10.74 -12.78
N ASP A 397 19.49 -11.20 -11.60
CA ASP A 397 20.66 -10.66 -10.92
C ASP A 397 22.00 -11.23 -11.47
N GLU A 398 21.95 -11.98 -12.58
CA GLU A 398 23.13 -12.66 -13.15
C GLU A 398 23.99 -11.72 -14.01
N THR A 399 25.23 -11.53 -13.55
CA THR A 399 26.42 -11.14 -14.33
C THR A 399 27.01 -12.31 -15.12
N ASP A 400 26.24 -13.35 -15.45
CA ASP A 400 26.70 -14.57 -16.13
C ASP A 400 26.55 -14.49 -17.67
N ALA A 401 27.11 -13.44 -18.29
CA ALA A 401 27.11 -13.32 -19.74
C ALA A 401 28.39 -13.82 -20.45
N HIS A 402 29.33 -14.50 -19.77
CA HIS A 402 30.59 -14.95 -20.39
C HIS A 402 31.06 -16.37 -20.03
N SER A 403 30.16 -17.30 -19.70
CA SER A 403 30.49 -18.73 -19.71
C SER A 403 30.34 -19.30 -21.12
N GLY A 404 31.47 -19.62 -21.77
CA GLY A 404 31.51 -20.31 -23.06
C GLY A 404 30.81 -21.70 -23.03
N PRO A 405 30.61 -22.33 -24.20
CA PRO A 405 29.63 -23.42 -24.37
C PRO A 405 30.05 -24.79 -23.79
N ALA A 406 30.94 -24.85 -22.80
CA ALA A 406 31.49 -26.10 -22.30
C ALA A 406 31.54 -26.14 -20.76
N GLN A 407 30.38 -26.31 -20.12
CA GLN A 407 30.16 -27.08 -18.87
C GLN A 407 28.72 -26.84 -18.38
N ALA A 408 27.76 -27.43 -19.08
CA ALA A 408 26.35 -27.40 -18.68
C ALA A 408 26.03 -28.53 -17.71
N HIS A 409 26.71 -28.66 -16.56
CA HIS A 409 26.29 -29.57 -15.48
C HIS A 409 26.31 -28.85 -14.12
N ALA A 410 25.13 -28.36 -13.74
CA ALA A 410 24.63 -28.16 -12.38
C ALA A 410 25.55 -27.44 -11.38
N THR A 411 25.59 -26.11 -11.43
CA THR A 411 25.93 -25.28 -10.26
C THR A 411 25.30 -23.90 -10.39
N THR A 412 24.49 -23.54 -9.38
CA THR A 412 24.09 -22.18 -9.00
C THR A 412 23.31 -21.37 -10.04
N GLN A 413 22.02 -21.72 -10.23
CA GLN A 413 21.05 -20.74 -10.74
C GLN A 413 21.10 -19.51 -9.82
N GLY A 414 21.56 -18.37 -10.32
CA GLY A 414 21.16 -17.10 -9.74
C GLY A 414 19.64 -17.11 -9.72
N ALA A 415 19.03 -17.03 -8.53
CA ALA A 415 17.59 -17.10 -8.43
C ALA A 415 17.00 -15.88 -9.15
N ALA A 416 16.69 -16.04 -10.45
CA ALA A 416 16.05 -15.01 -11.24
C ALA A 416 14.78 -14.60 -10.49
N ASN A 417 14.64 -13.31 -10.23
CA ASN A 417 13.50 -12.79 -9.51
C ASN A 417 12.30 -12.77 -10.47
N ILE A 418 11.43 -13.77 -10.34
CA ILE A 418 10.28 -13.98 -11.21
C ILE A 418 9.06 -13.27 -10.65
N VAL A 419 8.51 -12.36 -11.45
CA VAL A 419 7.38 -11.51 -11.12
C VAL A 419 6.23 -11.78 -12.10
N ARG A 420 5.00 -11.90 -11.60
CA ARG A 420 3.81 -12.11 -12.44
C ARG A 420 2.84 -10.96 -12.33
N LEU A 421 2.51 -10.37 -13.48
CA LEU A 421 1.62 -9.22 -13.61
C LEU A 421 0.42 -9.58 -14.49
N SER A 422 -0.76 -9.05 -14.16
CA SER A 422 -2.00 -9.23 -14.92
C SER A 422 -2.95 -8.06 -14.67
N ALA A 423 -4.09 -8.01 -15.35
CA ALA A 423 -5.09 -6.97 -15.09
C ALA A 423 -5.60 -6.95 -13.63
N GLN A 424 -5.62 -8.10 -12.93
CA GLN A 424 -6.03 -8.20 -11.52
C GLN A 424 -4.88 -7.88 -10.55
N ARG A 425 -3.64 -7.99 -11.02
CA ARG A 425 -2.43 -7.63 -10.27
C ARG A 425 -1.54 -6.78 -11.18
N PRO A 426 -1.95 -5.52 -11.45
CA PRO A 426 -1.26 -4.67 -12.41
C PRO A 426 0.04 -4.11 -11.85
N GLU A 427 0.28 -4.23 -10.55
CA GLU A 427 1.49 -3.72 -9.92
C GLU A 427 2.10 -4.70 -8.94
N VAL A 428 3.40 -4.56 -8.70
CA VAL A 428 4.15 -5.36 -7.75
C VAL A 428 5.49 -4.68 -7.44
N ASP A 429 5.87 -4.69 -6.17
CA ASP A 429 7.20 -4.32 -5.73
C ASP A 429 8.10 -5.57 -5.75
N SER A 430 9.34 -5.39 -6.20
CA SER A 430 10.33 -6.44 -6.37
C SER A 430 11.74 -5.88 -6.16
N HIS A 431 12.77 -6.63 -6.56
CA HIS A 431 14.17 -6.20 -6.48
C HIS A 431 14.87 -6.39 -7.84
N PHE A 432 15.71 -5.43 -8.21
CA PHE A 432 16.55 -5.45 -9.41
C PHE A 432 17.93 -4.89 -9.04
N SER A 433 19.00 -5.65 -9.27
CA SER A 433 20.36 -5.28 -8.85
C SER A 433 20.49 -4.98 -7.36
N GLY A 434 19.74 -5.70 -6.51
CA GLY A 434 19.66 -5.44 -5.08
C GLY A 434 19.02 -4.09 -4.70
N GLN A 435 18.42 -3.37 -5.65
CA GLN A 435 17.61 -2.18 -5.37
C GLN A 435 16.12 -2.52 -5.42
N PRO A 436 15.28 -1.89 -4.58
CA PRO A 436 13.84 -2.04 -4.69
C PRO A 436 13.38 -1.47 -6.03
N VAL A 437 12.65 -2.25 -6.80
CA VAL A 437 12.05 -1.86 -8.08
C VAL A 437 10.55 -2.04 -8.01
N ARG A 438 9.81 -1.07 -8.53
CA ARG A 438 8.38 -1.19 -8.73
C ARG A 438 8.09 -1.50 -10.19
N LEU A 439 7.17 -2.43 -10.42
CA LEU A 439 6.67 -2.75 -11.75
C LEU A 439 5.17 -2.43 -11.83
N VAL A 440 4.77 -1.75 -12.91
CA VAL A 440 3.36 -1.43 -13.21
C VAL A 440 3.05 -1.80 -14.65
N LEU A 441 1.97 -2.58 -14.84
CA LEU A 441 1.44 -3.04 -16.11
C LEU A 441 0.13 -2.31 -16.42
N ILE A 442 0.10 -1.60 -17.54
CA ILE A 442 -1.13 -1.01 -18.09
C ILE A 442 -1.36 -1.60 -19.48
N GLY A 443 -2.40 -2.41 -19.60
CA GLY A 443 -2.68 -3.15 -20.82
C GLY A 443 -1.54 -4.12 -21.17
N LYS A 444 -0.70 -3.73 -22.14
CA LYS A 444 0.46 -4.52 -22.61
C LYS A 444 1.79 -3.81 -22.40
N ASP A 445 1.77 -2.71 -21.64
CA ASP A 445 2.91 -1.84 -21.43
C ASP A 445 3.36 -1.91 -19.98
N LEU A 446 4.66 -2.08 -19.79
CA LEU A 446 5.28 -2.25 -18.49
C LEU A 446 6.13 -1.01 -18.19
N ALA A 447 5.97 -0.45 -17.00
CA ALA A 447 6.91 0.51 -16.44
C ALA A 447 7.65 -0.13 -15.26
N LEU A 448 8.95 0.10 -15.21
CA LEU A 448 9.82 -0.22 -14.08
C LEU A 448 10.34 1.10 -13.50
N GLU A 449 10.35 1.21 -12.17
CA GLU A 449 10.90 2.36 -11.45
C GLU A 449 11.77 1.88 -10.29
N LEU A 450 13.04 2.25 -10.30
CA LEU A 450 13.95 2.06 -9.18
C LEU A 450 13.58 3.02 -8.07
N ARG A 451 13.27 2.47 -6.90
CA ARG A 451 12.95 3.28 -5.73
C ARG A 451 14.22 3.63 -4.96
N PRO A 452 14.29 4.83 -4.37
CA PRO A 452 15.38 5.16 -3.46
C PRO A 452 15.34 4.22 -2.26
N VAL A 453 16.51 3.71 -1.88
CA VAL A 453 16.66 2.87 -0.69
C VAL A 453 16.46 3.71 0.56
N THR A 454 15.39 3.45 1.30
CA THR A 454 15.12 4.10 2.58
C THR A 454 15.79 3.38 3.75
N HIS A 455 15.93 4.05 4.88
CA HIS A 455 16.43 3.41 6.10
C HIS A 455 15.49 2.31 6.60
N SER A 456 14.21 2.38 6.25
CA SER A 456 13.20 1.36 6.56
C SER A 456 13.40 0.11 5.70
N ASP A 457 13.75 0.27 4.42
CA ASP A 457 14.07 -0.88 3.55
C ASP A 457 15.32 -1.62 4.07
N LEU A 458 16.34 -0.86 4.47
CA LEU A 458 17.54 -1.41 5.11
C LEU A 458 17.25 -2.05 6.47
N TYR A 459 16.29 -1.53 7.24
CA TYR A 459 15.88 -2.12 8.51
C TYR A 459 15.24 -3.50 8.31
N LEU A 460 14.36 -3.68 7.33
CA LEU A 460 13.77 -5.00 7.07
C LEU A 460 14.82 -6.02 6.64
N LEU A 461 15.74 -5.62 5.76
CA LEU A 461 16.89 -6.46 5.39
C LEU A 461 17.82 -6.73 6.58
N SER A 462 17.92 -5.82 7.55
CA SER A 462 18.71 -6.04 8.76
C SER A 462 18.08 -7.06 9.68
N VAL A 463 16.75 -7.07 9.80
CA VAL A 463 16.03 -8.13 10.51
C VAL A 463 16.27 -9.48 9.83
N GLU A 464 16.20 -9.57 8.50
CA GLU A 464 16.54 -10.80 7.76
C GLU A 464 17.98 -11.25 8.00
N ALA A 465 18.94 -10.32 7.99
CA ALA A 465 20.36 -10.62 8.22
C ALA A 465 20.63 -11.10 9.64
N ARG A 466 20.05 -10.45 10.65
CA ARG A 466 20.14 -10.83 12.06
C ARG A 466 19.50 -12.19 12.33
N LEU A 467 18.33 -12.44 11.73
CA LEU A 467 17.67 -13.73 11.83
C LEU A 467 18.51 -14.82 11.13
N THR A 468 19.03 -14.55 9.93
CA THR A 468 19.92 -15.49 9.22
C THR A 468 21.17 -15.80 10.04
N ALA A 469 21.79 -14.79 10.67
CA ALA A 469 22.91 -14.96 11.59
C ALA A 469 22.58 -15.87 12.78
N ALA A 470 21.44 -15.62 13.44
CA ALA A 470 20.96 -16.46 14.54
C ALA A 470 20.76 -17.94 14.12
N LEU A 471 20.26 -18.18 12.91
CA LEU A 471 20.08 -19.53 12.38
C LEU A 471 21.40 -20.23 12.01
N LEU A 472 22.46 -19.47 11.74
CA LEU A 472 23.79 -20.01 11.44
C LEU A 472 24.62 -20.35 12.68
N GLU A 473 24.13 -19.99 13.88
CA GLU A 473 24.83 -20.31 15.13
C GLU A 473 24.98 -21.83 15.32
N PRO A 474 26.21 -22.36 15.46
CA PRO A 474 26.44 -23.79 15.60
C PRO A 474 26.10 -24.34 16.99
N GLY A 475 25.83 -23.46 17.97
CA GLY A 475 25.48 -23.81 19.35
C GLY A 475 24.35 -24.85 19.42
N THR A 476 24.38 -25.68 20.47
CA THR A 476 23.40 -26.76 20.73
C THR A 476 22.92 -27.49 19.46
N ALA A 477 23.88 -27.83 18.57
CA ALA A 477 23.64 -28.46 17.27
C ALA A 477 22.66 -27.67 16.39
N TYR A 478 22.97 -26.40 16.11
CA TYR A 478 22.13 -25.48 15.33
C TYR A 478 20.69 -25.38 15.86
N ALA A 479 20.51 -25.18 17.16
CA ALA A 479 19.19 -25.17 17.79
C ALA A 479 18.21 -24.17 17.16
N HIS A 480 18.65 -22.95 16.83
CA HIS A 480 17.79 -21.95 16.20
C HIS A 480 17.34 -22.36 14.79
N LEU A 481 18.21 -22.97 13.99
CA LEU A 481 17.85 -23.51 12.67
C LEU A 481 16.82 -24.64 12.78
N ARG A 482 17.02 -25.57 13.72
CA ARG A 482 16.07 -26.66 13.97
C ARG A 482 14.73 -26.14 14.45
N LEU A 483 14.74 -25.16 15.36
CA LEU A 483 13.55 -24.48 15.85
C LEU A 483 12.79 -23.78 14.71
N ALA A 484 13.47 -22.98 13.89
CA ALA A 484 12.87 -22.30 12.75
C ALA A 484 12.21 -23.27 11.77
N ARG A 485 12.87 -24.39 11.46
CA ARG A 485 12.30 -25.43 10.59
C ARG A 485 11.07 -26.10 11.19
N ALA A 486 11.08 -26.41 12.48
CA ALA A 486 9.94 -26.99 13.17
C ALA A 486 8.76 -26.01 13.24
N SER A 487 9.00 -24.74 13.59
CA SER A 487 8.00 -23.68 13.58
C SER A 487 7.37 -23.50 12.19
N ALA A 488 8.19 -23.46 11.12
CA ALA A 488 7.71 -23.34 9.74
C ALA A 488 6.85 -24.54 9.30
N GLN A 489 7.12 -25.76 9.78
CA GLN A 489 6.25 -26.92 9.50
C GLN A 489 4.88 -26.75 10.15
N ARG A 490 4.83 -26.29 11.41
CA ARG A 490 3.56 -26.02 12.12
C ARG A 490 2.77 -24.88 11.49
N LEU A 491 3.43 -23.79 11.10
CA LEU A 491 2.78 -22.66 10.40
C LEU A 491 2.20 -23.04 9.04
N ARG A 492 2.75 -24.08 8.39
CA ARG A 492 2.18 -24.69 7.17
C ARG A 492 1.03 -25.67 7.45
N GLY A 493 0.66 -25.88 8.70
CA GLY A 493 -0.33 -26.88 9.12
C GLY A 493 0.18 -28.32 9.14
N ASN A 494 1.49 -28.55 8.97
CA ASN A 494 2.08 -29.89 8.98
C ASN A 494 2.51 -30.32 10.39
N PRO A 495 2.55 -31.63 10.71
CA PRO A 495 3.17 -32.13 11.93
C PRO A 495 4.70 -31.96 11.88
N ILE A 496 5.35 -31.83 13.04
CA ILE A 496 6.81 -31.70 13.13
C ILE A 496 7.46 -33.06 12.84
N SER A 497 8.32 -33.10 11.82
CA SER A 497 9.06 -34.29 11.41
C SER A 497 10.39 -34.41 12.17
N GLY A 498 10.45 -35.34 13.13
CA GLY A 498 11.63 -35.58 13.97
C GLY A 498 12.93 -35.80 13.19
N GLU A 499 12.90 -36.60 12.13
CA GLU A 499 14.07 -36.87 11.27
C GLU A 499 14.66 -35.59 10.65
N LYS A 500 13.82 -34.59 10.34
CA LYS A 500 14.23 -33.36 9.68
C LYS A 500 14.73 -32.29 10.64
N VAL A 501 14.45 -32.40 11.93
CA VAL A 501 14.75 -31.35 12.94
C VAL A 501 15.47 -31.88 14.19
N SER A 502 15.88 -33.16 14.20
CA SER A 502 16.64 -33.75 15.30
C SER A 502 18.06 -33.20 15.42
N ALA A 503 18.71 -33.42 16.56
CA ALA A 503 20.13 -33.10 16.72
C ALA A 503 21.01 -33.88 15.72
N GLU A 504 20.66 -35.12 15.39
CA GLU A 504 21.37 -35.92 14.39
C GLU A 504 21.29 -35.29 12.99
N SER A 505 20.16 -34.68 12.63
CA SER A 505 20.01 -33.94 11.37
C SER A 505 20.97 -32.74 11.27
N ALA A 506 21.45 -32.22 12.42
CA ALA A 506 22.35 -31.07 12.46
C ALA A 506 23.76 -31.39 11.95
N SER A 507 24.17 -32.65 11.98
CA SER A 507 25.44 -33.10 11.37
C SER A 507 25.50 -32.75 9.87
N ARG A 508 24.35 -32.76 9.18
CA ARG A 508 24.23 -32.38 7.77
C ARG A 508 24.48 -30.89 7.56
N TYR A 509 24.15 -30.04 8.53
CA TYR A 509 24.43 -28.61 8.45
C TYR A 509 25.92 -28.32 8.63
N ALA A 510 26.56 -28.97 9.61
CA ALA A 510 27.99 -28.83 9.86
C ALA A 510 28.84 -29.30 8.67
N ALA A 511 28.37 -30.29 7.92
CA ALA A 511 29.04 -30.81 6.72
C ALA A 511 28.73 -30.01 5.44
N ALA A 512 27.75 -29.10 5.46
CA ALA A 512 27.37 -28.34 4.27
C ALA A 512 28.40 -27.23 3.94
N PRO A 513 28.65 -26.93 2.65
CA PRO A 513 29.45 -25.78 2.27
C PRO A 513 28.87 -24.48 2.86
N PRO A 514 29.71 -23.50 3.28
CA PRO A 514 29.24 -22.28 3.94
C PRO A 514 28.18 -21.52 3.15
N GLU A 515 28.34 -21.41 1.83
CA GLU A 515 27.38 -20.74 0.95
C GLU A 515 26.03 -21.46 0.89
N THR A 516 26.06 -22.80 0.83
CA THR A 516 24.84 -23.62 0.85
C THR A 516 24.11 -23.50 2.18
N LEU A 517 24.85 -23.50 3.30
CA LEU A 517 24.27 -23.34 4.63
C LEU A 517 23.68 -21.93 4.81
N LEU A 518 24.38 -20.89 4.34
CA LEU A 518 23.89 -19.51 4.34
C LEU A 518 22.59 -19.38 3.54
N ALA A 519 22.53 -19.89 2.31
CA ALA A 519 21.33 -19.85 1.48
C ALA A 519 20.16 -20.59 2.14
N PHE A 520 20.43 -21.74 2.75
CA PHE A 520 19.43 -22.53 3.46
C PHE A 520 18.90 -21.83 4.71
N ALA A 521 19.79 -21.26 5.54
CA ALA A 521 19.41 -20.48 6.72
C ALA A 521 18.60 -19.24 6.33
N ARG A 522 19.02 -18.53 5.28
CA ARG A 522 18.32 -17.36 4.74
C ARG A 522 16.91 -17.71 4.27
N GLN A 523 16.72 -18.81 3.54
CA GLN A 523 15.39 -19.27 3.13
C GLN A 523 14.50 -19.60 4.35
N GLY A 524 15.09 -20.15 5.41
CA GLY A 524 14.42 -20.35 6.70
C GLY A 524 13.96 -19.04 7.34
N ALA A 525 14.85 -18.03 7.38
CA ALA A 525 14.53 -16.70 7.88
C ALA A 525 13.39 -16.05 7.08
N GLN A 526 13.50 -16.01 5.75
CA GLN A 526 12.47 -15.46 4.86
C GLN A 526 11.11 -16.14 5.05
N THR A 527 11.09 -17.46 5.27
CA THR A 527 9.85 -18.19 5.56
C THR A 527 9.18 -17.68 6.83
N LEU A 528 9.94 -17.51 7.92
CA LEU A 528 9.40 -17.01 9.19
C LEU A 528 8.90 -15.56 9.06
N LEU A 529 9.66 -14.70 8.38
CA LEU A 529 9.28 -13.32 8.13
C LEU A 529 8.00 -13.21 7.28
N ALA A 530 7.84 -14.08 6.28
CA ALA A 530 6.63 -14.14 5.46
C ALA A 530 5.39 -14.52 6.29
N TYR A 531 5.53 -15.40 7.28
CA TYR A 531 4.44 -15.72 8.20
C TYR A 531 4.15 -14.58 9.18
N ALA A 532 5.18 -13.93 9.71
CA ALA A 532 4.99 -12.75 10.56
C ALA A 532 4.22 -11.65 9.80
N ALA A 533 4.55 -11.42 8.52
CA ALA A 533 3.86 -10.45 7.67
C ALA A 533 2.36 -10.74 7.45
N GLN A 534 1.88 -11.97 7.68
CA GLN A 534 0.45 -12.30 7.62
C GLN A 534 -0.35 -11.76 8.82
N GLY A 535 0.31 -11.37 9.91
CA GLY A 535 -0.30 -10.67 11.03
C GLY A 535 -0.89 -11.53 12.16
N ASP A 536 -0.74 -12.86 12.12
CA ASP A 536 -1.20 -13.76 13.18
C ASP A 536 -0.08 -14.07 14.20
N ASP A 537 0.15 -13.14 15.13
CA ASP A 537 1.17 -13.28 16.19
C ASP A 537 0.85 -14.41 17.19
N GLU A 538 -0.43 -14.78 17.35
CA GLU A 538 -0.84 -15.87 18.24
C GLU A 538 -0.46 -17.22 17.62
N ALA A 539 -0.76 -17.43 16.34
CA ALA A 539 -0.32 -18.63 15.62
C ALA A 539 1.20 -18.75 15.57
N LEU A 540 1.90 -17.63 15.37
CA LEU A 540 3.37 -17.57 15.41
C LEU A 540 3.90 -18.00 16.79
N SER A 541 3.38 -17.42 17.86
CA SER A 541 3.76 -17.76 19.24
C SER A 541 3.50 -19.23 19.58
N ARG A 542 2.34 -19.75 19.16
CA ARG A 542 1.95 -21.15 19.36
C ARG A 542 2.87 -22.11 18.62
N ALA A 543 3.19 -21.82 17.35
CA ALA A 543 4.08 -22.64 16.55
C ALA A 543 5.48 -22.74 17.16
N PHE A 544 6.03 -21.62 17.67
CA PHE A 544 7.31 -21.61 18.38
C PHE A 544 7.26 -22.39 19.70
N ALA A 545 6.19 -22.25 20.48
CA ALA A 545 6.02 -22.99 21.74
C ALA A 545 5.94 -24.51 21.52
N GLU A 546 5.21 -24.95 20.49
CA GLU A 546 5.10 -26.36 20.11
C GLU A 546 6.44 -26.91 19.60
N ALA A 547 7.12 -26.15 18.73
CA ALA A 547 8.44 -26.52 18.20
C ALA A 547 9.50 -26.64 19.30
N ARG A 548 9.53 -25.70 20.25
CA ARG A 548 10.41 -25.73 21.43
C ARG A 548 10.18 -27.01 22.26
N THR A 549 8.91 -27.32 22.53
CA THR A 549 8.52 -28.49 23.33
C THR A 549 8.96 -29.79 22.64
N PHE A 550 8.73 -29.89 21.34
CA PHE A 550 9.14 -31.05 20.55
C PHE A 550 10.67 -31.23 20.54
N LEU A 551 11.43 -30.14 20.40
CA LEU A 551 12.89 -30.15 20.34
C LEU A 551 13.57 -30.20 21.70
N GLN A 552 12.80 -30.12 22.80
CA GLN A 552 13.30 -30.07 24.18
C GLN A 552 14.30 -28.92 24.41
N LEU A 553 14.07 -27.76 23.77
CA LEU A 553 14.91 -26.58 23.92
C LEU A 553 14.45 -25.70 25.09
N SER A 554 15.39 -24.92 25.64
CA SER A 554 15.08 -23.93 26.67
C SER A 554 14.12 -22.85 26.16
N ARG A 555 13.42 -22.20 27.09
CA ARG A 555 12.52 -21.08 26.77
C ARG A 555 13.28 -19.91 26.13
N ALA A 556 14.51 -19.66 26.58
CA ALA A 556 15.38 -18.60 26.08
C ALA A 556 15.62 -18.69 24.56
N HIS A 557 15.91 -19.89 24.02
CA HIS A 557 16.11 -20.06 22.57
C HIS A 557 14.86 -19.70 21.75
N SER A 558 13.67 -20.05 22.26
CA SER A 558 12.42 -19.78 21.57
C SER A 558 12.04 -18.30 21.63
N GLU A 559 12.20 -17.67 22.78
CA GLU A 559 11.86 -16.26 22.96
C GLU A 559 12.81 -15.36 22.19
N ALA A 560 14.13 -15.60 22.29
CA ALA A 560 15.12 -14.79 21.58
C ALA A 560 14.93 -14.83 20.05
N LEU A 561 14.64 -16.02 19.48
CA LEU A 561 14.39 -16.13 18.05
C LEU A 561 13.03 -15.54 17.63
N LEU A 562 11.98 -15.71 18.45
CA LEU A 562 10.66 -15.13 18.20
C LEU A 562 10.70 -13.59 18.26
N ASP A 563 11.46 -13.03 19.20
CA ASP A 563 11.63 -11.58 19.33
C ASP A 563 12.33 -10.99 18.11
N LEU A 564 13.35 -11.67 17.55
CA LEU A 564 13.94 -11.26 16.27
C LEU A 564 12.93 -11.29 15.12
N VAL A 565 12.07 -12.32 15.03
CA VAL A 565 11.02 -12.37 14.01
C VAL A 565 10.03 -11.21 14.18
N ARG A 566 9.65 -10.90 15.43
CA ARG A 566 8.72 -9.81 15.73
C ARG A 566 9.26 -8.41 15.42
N LEU A 567 10.59 -8.23 15.32
CA LEU A 567 11.15 -6.97 14.84
C LEU A 567 10.65 -6.61 13.44
N SER A 568 10.33 -7.60 12.58
CA SER A 568 9.80 -7.33 11.24
C SER A 568 8.39 -6.74 11.24
N LEU A 569 7.66 -6.85 12.35
CA LEU A 569 6.35 -6.24 12.53
C LEU A 569 6.44 -4.75 12.87
N GLN A 570 7.64 -4.28 13.21
CA GLN A 570 7.89 -2.91 13.62
C GLN A 570 8.42 -2.10 12.42
N LEU A 571 7.83 -0.94 12.14
CA LEU A 571 8.46 0.03 11.24
C LEU A 571 9.43 0.89 12.04
N HIS A 572 10.72 0.65 11.88
CA HIS A 572 11.80 1.48 12.41
C HIS A 572 12.77 1.91 11.31
N SER A 573 13.47 3.00 11.55
CA SER A 573 14.69 3.32 10.79
C SER A 573 15.83 2.46 11.29
N LEU A 574 16.72 2.03 10.39
CA LEU A 574 17.96 1.36 10.76
C LEU A 574 18.74 2.21 11.79
N PRO A 575 19.13 1.64 12.96
CA PRO A 575 19.97 2.35 13.92
C PRO A 575 21.38 2.48 13.33
N ILE A 576 21.83 3.71 13.12
CA ILE A 576 23.12 4.01 12.47
C ILE A 576 24.03 4.67 13.49
N ILE A 577 25.30 4.27 13.51
CA ILE A 577 26.33 4.91 14.32
C ILE A 577 26.38 6.40 13.93
N GLY A 578 26.23 7.29 14.90
CA GLY A 578 26.34 8.73 14.66
C GLY A 578 27.66 9.06 13.95
N GLN A 579 27.63 9.97 12.96
CA GLN A 579 28.83 10.39 12.24
C GLN A 579 29.83 11.05 13.21
N ALA A 580 30.71 10.26 13.80
CA ALA A 580 31.92 10.74 14.46
C ALA A 580 32.99 10.96 13.39
N ASP A 581 33.84 11.98 13.59
CA ASP A 581 34.89 12.49 12.71
C ASP A 581 35.25 11.59 11.51
N MET A 582 35.03 12.13 10.30
CA MET A 582 35.34 11.54 8.98
C MET A 582 36.79 11.06 8.80
N SER A 583 37.67 11.29 9.78
CA SER A 583 39.08 10.87 9.78
C SER A 583 39.30 9.47 10.38
N SER A 584 38.28 8.86 10.99
CA SER A 584 38.40 7.55 11.66
C SER A 584 37.63 6.44 10.94
N VAL A 585 38.20 5.22 10.96
CA VAL A 585 37.52 4.03 10.43
C VAL A 585 36.30 3.73 11.32
N PRO A 586 35.07 3.65 10.78
CA PRO A 586 33.86 3.39 11.57
C PRO A 586 33.98 2.09 12.36
N GLU A 587 33.53 2.09 13.62
CA GLU A 587 33.61 0.91 14.49
C GLU A 587 32.24 0.51 15.04
N VAL A 588 31.80 -0.71 14.68
CA VAL A 588 30.53 -1.31 15.09
C VAL A 588 30.75 -2.21 16.31
N ASN A 589 30.14 -1.84 17.43
CA ASN A 589 30.29 -2.55 18.70
C ASN A 589 28.97 -3.04 19.33
N GLY A 590 27.81 -2.72 18.76
CA GLY A 590 26.50 -3.07 19.32
C GLY A 590 25.47 -3.35 18.23
N ASP A 591 24.20 -3.05 18.52
CA ASP A 591 23.05 -3.26 17.63
C ASP A 591 22.94 -2.21 16.49
N GLU A 592 23.89 -1.28 16.43
CA GLU A 592 23.97 -0.23 15.42
C GLU A 592 24.67 -0.71 14.14
N TYR A 593 24.43 -0.01 13.04
CA TYR A 593 25.06 -0.25 11.74
C TYR A 593 25.96 0.91 11.34
N ALA A 594 27.10 0.59 10.74
CA ALA A 594 27.86 1.55 9.93
C ALA A 594 27.23 1.60 8.53
N LEU A 595 26.63 2.73 8.17
CA LEU A 595 26.07 2.95 6.83
C LEU A 595 27.13 3.61 5.93
N LEU A 596 27.48 2.92 4.86
CA LEU A 596 28.47 3.33 3.88
C LEU A 596 27.85 3.52 2.50
N VAL A 597 28.47 4.37 1.68
CA VAL A 597 28.15 4.52 0.25
C VAL A 597 29.32 3.96 -0.54
N PHE A 598 29.14 2.80 -1.16
CA PHE A 598 30.17 2.11 -1.93
C PHE A 598 30.05 2.46 -3.42
N ARG A 599 31.11 3.07 -3.96
CA ARG A 599 31.20 3.51 -5.37
C ARG A 599 32.40 2.88 -6.11
N GLY A 600 32.82 1.69 -5.67
CA GLY A 600 33.95 0.95 -6.25
C GLY A 600 35.28 1.14 -5.53
N GLU A 601 35.44 2.23 -4.77
CA GLU A 601 36.63 2.43 -3.92
C GLU A 601 36.59 1.52 -2.68
N PRO A 602 37.74 0.94 -2.25
CA PRO A 602 37.77 0.10 -1.07
C PRO A 602 37.39 0.86 0.21
N LEU A 603 36.41 0.35 0.95
CA LEU A 603 35.97 0.91 2.23
C LEU A 603 36.26 -0.08 3.35
N THR A 604 36.70 0.40 4.51
CA THR A 604 36.98 -0.47 5.67
C THR A 604 36.10 -0.06 6.85
N VAL A 605 35.58 -1.05 7.58
CA VAL A 605 34.84 -0.91 8.82
C VAL A 605 35.45 -1.84 9.85
N LYS A 606 35.54 -1.40 11.11
CA LYS A 606 35.85 -2.28 12.24
C LYS A 606 34.56 -2.82 12.83
N VAL A 607 34.47 -4.12 13.07
CA VAL A 607 33.33 -4.76 13.71
C VAL A 607 33.85 -5.60 14.87
N LYS A 608 33.53 -5.21 16.11
CA LYS A 608 34.09 -5.81 17.33
C LYS A 608 35.62 -5.97 17.25
N GLY A 609 36.30 -4.90 16.83
CA GLY A 609 37.76 -4.87 16.64
C GLY A 609 38.31 -5.59 15.41
N ARG A 610 37.48 -6.26 14.58
CA ARG A 610 37.92 -6.90 13.33
C ARG A 610 37.73 -5.99 12.13
N SER A 611 38.75 -5.87 11.28
CA SER A 611 38.64 -5.12 10.02
C SER A 611 37.90 -5.92 8.95
N VAL A 612 36.87 -5.31 8.38
CA VAL A 612 36.11 -5.79 7.22
C VAL A 612 36.31 -4.78 6.10
N THR A 613 36.92 -5.20 5.00
CA THR A 613 37.17 -4.35 3.82
C THR A 613 36.22 -4.74 2.69
N LEU A 614 35.43 -3.77 2.25
CA LEU A 614 34.58 -3.82 1.08
C LEU A 614 35.38 -3.40 -0.14
N ARG A 615 35.42 -4.21 -1.19
CA ARG A 615 36.05 -3.85 -2.48
C ARG A 615 35.40 -4.61 -3.61
N ASN A 616 35.57 -4.14 -4.84
CA ASN A 616 35.22 -4.94 -6.01
C ASN A 616 36.17 -6.13 -6.16
N ASP A 617 35.63 -7.29 -6.52
CA ASP A 617 36.42 -8.42 -6.98
C ASP A 617 36.88 -8.23 -8.44
N TYR A 618 37.50 -9.27 -9.01
CA TYR A 618 37.98 -9.23 -10.40
C TYR A 618 36.85 -9.19 -11.44
N LYS A 619 35.61 -9.52 -11.06
CA LYS A 619 34.41 -9.44 -11.89
C LYS A 619 33.69 -8.10 -11.76
N GLY A 620 34.13 -7.24 -10.83
CA GLY A 620 33.46 -5.98 -10.52
C GLY A 620 32.36 -6.12 -9.46
N ASP A 621 32.19 -7.31 -8.87
CA ASP A 621 31.19 -7.57 -7.84
C ASP A 621 31.70 -7.12 -6.47
N LEU A 622 30.84 -6.45 -5.70
CA LEU A 622 31.16 -6.05 -4.33
C LEU A 622 31.45 -7.29 -3.48
N SER A 623 32.61 -7.31 -2.85
CA SER A 623 33.07 -8.40 -1.98
C SER A 623 33.54 -7.87 -0.63
N ALA A 624 33.24 -8.62 0.42
CA ALA A 624 33.76 -8.42 1.76
C ALA A 624 35.01 -9.28 1.96
N VAL A 625 36.07 -8.65 2.46
CA VAL A 625 37.37 -9.27 2.73
C VAL A 625 37.71 -9.09 4.19
N MET A 626 38.09 -10.18 4.85
CA MET A 626 38.57 -10.17 6.22
C MET A 626 39.93 -10.87 6.31
N PRO A 627 40.80 -10.46 7.24
CA PRO A 627 42.06 -11.16 7.49
C PRO A 627 41.82 -12.64 7.80
N GLY A 628 42.48 -13.53 7.04
CA GLY A 628 42.42 -14.98 7.24
C GLY A 628 41.20 -15.68 6.63
N LEU A 629 40.34 -14.97 5.89
CA LEU A 629 39.17 -15.53 5.21
C LEU A 629 39.17 -15.18 3.72
N SER A 630 38.56 -16.06 2.93
CA SER A 630 38.35 -15.82 1.51
C SER A 630 37.38 -14.65 1.29
N ALA A 631 37.63 -13.87 0.23
CA ALA A 631 36.71 -12.82 -0.20
C ALA A 631 35.32 -13.43 -0.45
N SER A 632 34.28 -12.83 0.12
CA SER A 632 32.91 -13.30 0.02
C SER A 632 32.04 -12.26 -0.66
N ALA A 633 31.30 -12.65 -1.70
CA ALA A 633 30.46 -11.72 -2.46
C ALA A 633 29.32 -11.15 -1.59
N VAL A 634 29.14 -9.83 -1.65
CA VAL A 634 28.02 -9.13 -1.03
C VAL A 634 27.00 -8.82 -2.13
N ARG A 635 25.99 -9.69 -2.23
CA ARG A 635 24.81 -9.47 -3.07
C ARG A 635 23.91 -8.43 -2.42
N ASP A 636 22.78 -8.80 -1.89
CA ASP A 636 21.89 -7.96 -1.07
C ASP A 636 22.10 -8.20 0.44
N LEU A 637 22.48 -9.42 0.83
CA LEU A 637 22.73 -9.83 2.20
C LEU A 637 23.88 -10.83 2.26
N LEU A 638 24.83 -10.59 3.16
CA LEU A 638 25.91 -11.50 3.51
C LEU A 638 26.02 -11.60 5.03
N VAL A 639 26.15 -12.82 5.55
CA VAL A 639 26.41 -13.08 6.97
C VAL A 639 27.72 -13.83 7.08
N LEU A 640 28.63 -13.30 7.88
CA LEU A 640 29.94 -13.90 8.15
C LEU A 640 30.00 -14.34 9.62
N PRO A 641 29.85 -15.65 9.91
CA PRO A 641 29.94 -16.18 11.27
C PRO A 641 31.32 -15.92 11.88
N VAL A 642 31.34 -15.52 13.14
CA VAL A 642 32.56 -15.30 13.94
C VAL A 642 32.36 -15.85 15.36
N PRO A 643 33.43 -16.10 16.15
CA PRO A 643 33.27 -16.72 17.47
C PRO A 643 32.33 -16.03 18.47
N GLN A 644 32.10 -14.72 18.32
CA GLN A 644 31.23 -13.93 19.22
C GLN A 644 29.81 -13.71 18.67
N GLY A 645 29.50 -14.23 17.46
CA GLY A 645 28.25 -13.95 16.76
C GLY A 645 28.42 -13.98 15.25
N ALA A 646 27.90 -12.99 14.54
CA ALA A 646 28.12 -12.85 13.11
C ALA A 646 28.19 -11.38 12.68
N ILE A 647 29.02 -11.11 11.67
CA ILE A 647 29.02 -9.83 10.99
C ILE A 647 27.94 -9.88 9.92
N THR A 648 27.04 -8.91 9.93
CA THR A 648 25.96 -8.79 8.94
C THR A 648 26.28 -7.66 7.98
N LEU A 649 26.26 -7.95 6.68
CA LEU A 649 26.40 -6.97 5.62
C LEU A 649 25.14 -6.96 4.78
N ILE A 650 24.56 -5.78 4.62
CA ILE A 650 23.33 -5.58 3.87
C ILE A 650 23.63 -4.55 2.81
N ARG A 651 23.26 -4.84 1.57
CA ARG A 651 23.44 -3.95 0.44
C ARG A 651 22.09 -3.67 -0.18
N ALA A 652 21.82 -2.40 -0.40
CA ALA A 652 20.76 -1.98 -1.30
C ALA A 652 21.30 -0.86 -2.20
N GLY A 653 21.54 -1.21 -3.46
CA GLY A 653 22.23 -0.34 -4.42
C GLY A 653 23.67 0.01 -4.02
N GLU A 654 23.98 1.30 -3.97
CA GLU A 654 25.27 1.82 -3.50
C GLU A 654 25.40 1.82 -1.98
N ARG A 655 24.30 1.67 -1.24
CA ARG A 655 24.32 1.74 0.22
C ARG A 655 24.65 0.37 0.79
N VAL A 656 25.66 0.32 1.64
CA VAL A 656 26.07 -0.88 2.37
C VAL A 656 26.00 -0.61 3.87
N ALA A 657 25.17 -1.36 4.58
CA ALA A 657 25.11 -1.32 6.04
C ALA A 657 25.90 -2.51 6.60
N VAL A 658 26.87 -2.23 7.47
CA VAL A 658 27.68 -3.24 8.16
C VAL A 658 27.30 -3.23 9.64
N GLY A 659 26.93 -4.38 10.17
CA GLY A 659 26.44 -4.56 11.54
C GLY A 659 27.00 -5.80 12.21
N PHE A 660 26.61 -6.02 13.46
CA PHE A 660 26.98 -7.21 14.23
C PHE A 660 25.76 -7.81 14.92
N GLN A 661 25.57 -9.12 14.75
CA GLN A 661 24.59 -9.89 15.52
C GLN A 661 25.34 -10.71 16.57
N PRO A 662 25.17 -10.44 17.88
CA PRO A 662 25.73 -11.29 18.92
C PRO A 662 25.03 -12.67 18.94
N ILE A 663 25.69 -13.66 19.55
CA ILE A 663 25.08 -14.96 19.83
C ILE A 663 23.81 -14.74 20.65
N LEU A 664 22.68 -15.30 20.21
CA LEU A 664 21.38 -15.09 20.86
C LEU A 664 21.30 -15.67 22.27
N VAL A 665 21.85 -16.86 22.46
CA VAL A 665 21.84 -17.58 23.74
C VAL A 665 23.20 -18.25 23.89
N GLU A 666 23.95 -17.84 24.92
CA GLU A 666 25.22 -18.48 25.24
C GLU A 666 24.99 -19.96 25.62
N ALA A 667 25.84 -20.84 25.10
CA ALA A 667 25.82 -22.24 25.52
C ALA A 667 26.32 -22.33 26.98
N LEU A 668 25.43 -22.75 27.88
CA LEU A 668 25.79 -23.08 29.27
C LEU A 668 26.73 -24.28 29.34
#